data_AF-A0A963DT29-F1
#
_entry.id   AF-A0A963DT29-F1
#
_cell.length_a   1.000
_cell.length_b   1.000
_cell.length_c   1.000
_cell.angle_alpha   90.00
_cell.angle_beta   90.00
_cell.angle_gamma   90.00
#
_symmetry.space_group_name_H-M   'P 1'
#
loop_
_entity.id
_entity.type
_entity.pdbx_description
1 polymer ?
#
loop_
_entity_poly.entity_id
_entity_poly.type
_entity_poly.pdbx_seq_one_letter_code
_entity_poly.pdbx_strand_id
1 'polypeptide(L)'
;GATLALGGGLTIAEDVTTNGSATLAMSSGSTPTTLTGIVTLGSDLTVNTSNVNSNLDIAGQITGSGSLTKTGSGTLILSNSSNSLVTGDMTVSSGTLSVTDDSNLFGGTLSLGGSSKSAILAITGTGVTVDNAINLLGNTSTGSTAISVGNDATLSGYLSGSGGFSKIGAGTLTLSATNTYAGDTTVAAGTLNIATDNNLGSGALSLGAGATLGISDSTAIAKGVTLNGDASIKADGDVTLSGTISDGASSFGLTKGGAGTLTLSGANDYDGATTVFAGTLQVAGDSSVGGGGIVLADGSALGITGASDITKAITLSSGIGDIGVNSGVTATLSGVISGSGALNKTGAGTLILSGDNTYGNTTLSGGTLSIAEATDLGSGGTTLTLDGGVLAVTGAMDINKSVVINSGNGAINLSQHATLSGTISGSGNLTKTGGSQTLTLSGNNSGYTGDITVQTGYVSITDAAGLGAGTLTLADGSLHLSLTGSSTVTNSIHLAATKGGKFSSIKVDTGQDVTLDGAISVADAGQNIGKLGNGTLTLGSAANFSGGTLTLNQGALGLQASGSISSGVLVYLAGGSGSLTLHGAGTFANNLLLDKDAYLVNADDVTLTGNISVGSGTYSFTKQGAGTLTLAGSNSYTGNTTISAGTLAATGGNAIADTSVVTVESGARLALSSDETIGGLSGGGSVALNANHLTIDEVNSNTFTGVISGSGALTKTGAGTLTLSGNHTLTGATTISAGALHGEGTLAGALTVESGATFAPGGNNGAGALHTGNLSLKNGATLNIELGGTTAGAGYDQIAVTGAVDVTGATLSIQSINSFTPSASGDFTLIDNDGSDAVIGAFSGFAEGAAVTINGVTLTLSYQGGD
;
A
#
# COMPACT_ATOMS: atom_id res chain seq x y z
N GLY A 1 -43.81 -65.84 50.14
CA GLY A 1 -43.13 -64.85 50.99
C GLY A 1 -42.26 -65.49 52.04
N ALA A 2 -41.45 -66.50 51.68
CA ALA A 2 -40.45 -67.04 52.58
C ALA A 2 -39.21 -66.13 52.56
N THR A 3 -38.63 -65.86 53.73
CA THR A 3 -37.40 -65.05 53.84
C THR A 3 -36.27 -65.93 54.35
N LEU A 4 -35.19 -66.04 53.59
CA LEU A 4 -33.94 -66.65 54.04
C LEU A 4 -32.99 -65.53 54.47
N ALA A 5 -32.70 -65.48 55.76
CA ALA A 5 -31.74 -64.55 56.32
C ALA A 5 -30.32 -65.11 56.19
N LEU A 6 -29.42 -64.36 55.56
CA LEU A 6 -28.02 -64.72 55.35
C LEU A 6 -27.11 -63.84 56.22
N GLY A 7 -26.20 -64.47 56.95
CA GLY A 7 -25.15 -63.78 57.70
C GLY A 7 -23.93 -63.47 56.82
N GLY A 8 -23.19 -62.40 57.14
CA GLY A 8 -22.01 -62.00 56.37
C GLY A 8 -20.89 -63.06 56.34
N GLY A 9 -20.15 -63.12 55.23
CA GLY A 9 -19.03 -64.04 55.02
C GLY A 9 -19.40 -65.49 54.72
N LEU A 10 -20.69 -65.80 54.55
CA LEU A 10 -21.15 -67.14 54.20
C LEU A 10 -20.85 -67.46 52.72
N THR A 11 -20.44 -68.69 52.43
CA THR A 11 -20.40 -69.23 51.06
C THR A 11 -21.40 -70.39 50.97
N ILE A 12 -22.35 -70.29 50.05
CA ILE A 12 -23.36 -71.32 49.79
C ILE A 12 -23.05 -71.95 48.44
N ALA A 13 -22.77 -73.24 48.42
CA ALA A 13 -22.46 -73.98 47.19
C ALA A 13 -23.65 -74.76 46.66
N GLU A 14 -24.68 -74.92 47.49
CA GLU A 14 -25.92 -75.59 47.14
C GLU A 14 -26.77 -74.77 46.17
N ASP A 15 -27.47 -75.47 45.29
CA ASP A 15 -28.48 -74.86 44.43
C ASP A 15 -29.64 -74.31 45.26
N VAL A 16 -30.13 -73.13 44.89
CA VAL A 16 -31.24 -72.44 45.55
C VAL A 16 -32.41 -72.37 44.58
N THR A 17 -33.57 -72.93 44.93
CA THR A 17 -34.79 -72.87 44.09
C THR A 17 -35.89 -72.08 44.78
N THR A 18 -36.52 -71.14 44.07
CA THR A 18 -37.67 -70.37 44.57
C THR A 18 -38.98 -70.86 43.93
N ASN A 19 -39.82 -71.59 44.67
CA ASN A 19 -41.11 -72.12 44.16
C ASN A 19 -42.33 -71.19 44.43
N GLY A 20 -42.08 -69.98 44.94
CA GLY A 20 -43.05 -68.94 45.29
C GLY A 20 -42.29 -67.70 45.78
N SER A 21 -42.93 -66.51 45.80
CA SER A 21 -42.18 -65.25 46.01
C SER A 21 -41.30 -65.33 47.25
N ALA A 22 -39.99 -65.12 47.08
CA ALA A 22 -38.99 -65.36 48.11
C ALA A 22 -38.13 -64.12 48.35
N THR A 23 -37.56 -64.01 49.56
CA THR A 23 -36.64 -62.95 49.91
C THR A 23 -35.31 -63.53 50.41
N LEU A 24 -34.20 -63.17 49.78
CA LEU A 24 -32.86 -63.33 50.33
C LEU A 24 -32.51 -62.05 51.10
N ALA A 25 -32.50 -62.11 52.43
CA ALA A 25 -32.26 -60.96 53.29
C ALA A 25 -30.88 -61.05 53.94
N MET A 26 -30.00 -60.11 53.64
CA MET A 26 -28.70 -60.03 54.29
C MET A 26 -28.77 -59.17 55.55
N SER A 27 -28.27 -59.70 56.66
CA SER A 27 -28.00 -58.91 57.88
C SER A 27 -26.58 -58.32 57.82
N SER A 28 -26.28 -57.40 58.73
CA SER A 28 -25.00 -56.68 58.80
C SER A 28 -23.77 -57.60 58.80
N GLY A 29 -22.76 -57.29 57.98
CA GLY A 29 -21.45 -57.93 57.98
C GLY A 29 -20.55 -57.30 56.91
N SER A 30 -19.25 -57.14 57.18
CA SER A 30 -18.30 -56.48 56.26
C SER A 30 -17.76 -57.40 55.16
N THR A 31 -17.86 -58.72 55.34
CA THR A 31 -17.43 -59.73 54.35
C THR A 31 -18.61 -60.12 53.45
N PRO A 32 -18.47 -60.08 52.11
CA PRO A 32 -19.54 -60.48 51.19
C PRO A 32 -20.00 -61.92 51.44
N THR A 33 -21.30 -62.17 51.30
CA THR A 33 -21.85 -63.53 51.20
C THR A 33 -21.85 -63.94 49.74
N THR A 34 -21.42 -65.16 49.44
CA THR A 34 -21.32 -65.67 48.06
C THR A 34 -22.23 -66.87 47.86
N LEU A 35 -23.09 -66.83 46.84
CA LEU A 35 -23.85 -67.98 46.35
C LEU A 35 -23.18 -68.47 45.06
N THR A 36 -22.64 -69.68 45.10
CA THR A 36 -21.93 -70.31 43.98
C THR A 36 -22.74 -71.40 43.28
N GLY A 37 -23.75 -71.97 43.97
CA GLY A 37 -24.72 -72.89 43.38
C GLY A 37 -25.71 -72.21 42.43
N ILE A 38 -26.40 -72.99 41.59
CA ILE A 38 -27.40 -72.49 40.65
C ILE A 38 -28.59 -71.89 41.41
N VAL A 39 -29.01 -70.70 41.03
CA VAL A 39 -30.23 -70.07 41.56
C VAL A 39 -31.36 -70.21 40.55
N THR A 40 -32.31 -71.10 40.80
CA THR A 40 -33.46 -71.35 39.91
C THR A 40 -34.67 -70.55 40.37
N LEU A 41 -35.10 -69.58 39.57
CA LEU A 41 -36.26 -68.72 39.80
C LEU A 41 -37.54 -69.33 39.24
N GLY A 42 -38.24 -70.14 40.06
CA GLY A 42 -39.59 -70.61 39.76
C GLY A 42 -40.68 -69.54 39.96
N SER A 43 -40.35 -68.44 40.64
CA SER A 43 -41.14 -67.22 40.79
C SER A 43 -40.24 -66.04 41.19
N ASP A 44 -40.81 -64.85 41.42
CA ASP A 44 -40.07 -63.64 41.79
C ASP A 44 -39.18 -63.78 43.05
N LEU A 45 -37.98 -63.23 42.97
CA LEU A 45 -36.99 -63.17 44.04
C LEU A 45 -36.73 -61.72 44.45
N THR A 46 -36.86 -61.41 45.74
CA THR A 46 -36.37 -60.17 46.32
C THR A 46 -35.02 -60.39 46.99
N VAL A 47 -34.00 -59.62 46.62
CA VAL A 47 -32.73 -59.54 47.34
C VAL A 47 -32.73 -58.26 48.19
N ASN A 48 -32.64 -58.40 49.51
CA ASN A 48 -32.58 -57.27 50.44
C ASN A 48 -31.20 -57.20 51.12
N THR A 49 -30.40 -56.23 50.71
CA THR A 49 -29.11 -55.91 51.33
C THR A 49 -29.27 -54.75 52.31
N SER A 50 -29.64 -55.08 53.55
CA SER A 50 -30.28 -54.14 54.50
C SER A 50 -29.50 -52.87 54.87
N ASN A 51 -28.18 -52.85 54.73
CA ASN A 51 -27.32 -51.68 54.97
C ASN A 51 -26.15 -51.62 53.97
N VAL A 52 -25.40 -50.52 53.95
CA VAL A 52 -24.33 -50.24 52.98
C VAL A 52 -23.18 -51.26 52.97
N ASN A 53 -23.01 -52.04 54.04
CA ASN A 53 -21.95 -53.05 54.14
C ASN A 53 -22.46 -54.46 53.77
N SER A 54 -23.77 -54.67 53.68
CA SER A 54 -24.34 -55.98 53.32
C SER A 54 -24.19 -56.24 51.82
N ASN A 55 -23.19 -57.04 51.43
CA ASN A 55 -22.94 -57.39 50.02
C ASN A 55 -23.27 -58.86 49.73
N LEU A 56 -24.08 -59.11 48.72
CA LEU A 56 -24.39 -60.45 48.19
C LEU A 56 -23.74 -60.61 46.83
N ASP A 57 -22.89 -61.61 46.65
CA ASP A 57 -22.40 -62.04 45.34
C ASP A 57 -23.14 -63.32 44.93
N ILE A 58 -23.86 -63.26 43.81
CA ILE A 58 -24.41 -64.44 43.16
C ILE A 58 -23.50 -64.77 41.98
N ALA A 59 -22.55 -65.66 42.25
CA ALA A 59 -21.57 -66.17 41.29
C ALA A 59 -22.07 -67.40 40.52
N GLY A 60 -23.04 -68.12 41.09
CA GLY A 60 -23.75 -69.19 40.40
C GLY A 60 -24.68 -68.69 39.30
N GLN A 61 -24.99 -69.56 38.33
CA GLN A 61 -25.92 -69.22 37.25
C GLN A 61 -27.33 -69.02 37.81
N ILE A 62 -28.00 -67.95 37.37
CA ILE A 62 -29.42 -67.74 37.62
C ILE A 62 -30.22 -68.29 36.43
N THR A 63 -31.22 -69.12 36.68
CA THR A 63 -32.09 -69.73 35.65
C THR A 63 -33.57 -69.56 36.01
N GLY A 64 -34.47 -69.92 35.09
CA GLY A 64 -35.92 -69.81 35.30
C GLY A 64 -36.53 -68.58 34.64
N SER A 65 -37.74 -68.20 35.08
CA SER A 65 -38.53 -67.13 34.45
C SER A 65 -39.02 -66.05 35.42
N GLY A 66 -38.71 -66.17 36.72
CA GLY A 66 -39.10 -65.18 37.73
C GLY A 66 -38.30 -63.88 37.63
N SER A 67 -38.88 -62.78 38.13
CA SER A 67 -38.21 -61.47 38.19
C SER A 67 -37.31 -61.35 39.42
N LEU A 68 -36.31 -60.46 39.37
CA LEU A 68 -35.42 -60.16 40.50
C LEU A 68 -35.59 -58.71 40.97
N THR A 69 -35.88 -58.52 42.25
CA THR A 69 -36.00 -57.18 42.87
C THR A 69 -34.91 -56.98 43.92
N LYS A 70 -34.01 -56.02 43.69
CA LYS A 70 -33.00 -55.58 44.64
C LYS A 70 -33.53 -54.43 45.52
N THR A 71 -33.40 -54.57 46.83
CA THR A 71 -33.78 -53.61 47.89
C THR A 71 -32.64 -53.46 48.92
N GLY A 72 -32.76 -52.51 49.84
CA GLY A 72 -31.72 -52.16 50.83
C GLY A 72 -30.56 -51.34 50.24
N SER A 73 -29.67 -50.80 51.07
CA SER A 73 -28.60 -49.87 50.64
C SER A 73 -27.27 -50.51 50.25
N GLY A 74 -27.07 -51.81 50.53
CA GLY A 74 -25.86 -52.55 50.15
C GLY A 74 -25.81 -52.97 48.67
N THR A 75 -24.82 -53.82 48.34
CA THR A 75 -24.51 -54.22 46.96
C THR A 75 -24.98 -55.64 46.65
N LEU A 76 -25.66 -55.84 45.53
CA LEU A 76 -25.82 -57.14 44.88
C LEU A 76 -24.81 -57.21 43.73
N ILE A 77 -23.91 -58.18 43.75
CA ILE A 77 -22.94 -58.47 42.70
C ILE A 77 -23.49 -59.66 41.93
N LEU A 78 -23.61 -59.51 40.62
CA LEU A 78 -23.88 -60.62 39.70
C LEU A 78 -22.62 -60.81 38.87
N SER A 79 -21.93 -61.92 39.10
CA SER A 79 -20.63 -62.20 38.46
C SER A 79 -20.68 -63.35 37.46
N ASN A 80 -21.81 -64.08 37.38
CA ASN A 80 -22.00 -65.18 36.44
C ASN A 80 -22.30 -64.69 35.02
N SER A 81 -21.56 -65.14 34.01
CA SER A 81 -21.71 -64.73 32.61
C SER A 81 -22.75 -65.52 31.80
N SER A 82 -23.82 -66.00 32.42
CA SER A 82 -24.82 -66.86 31.74
C SER A 82 -26.25 -66.65 32.24
N ASN A 83 -26.56 -65.45 32.73
CA ASN A 83 -27.89 -65.09 33.24
C ASN A 83 -28.83 -64.51 32.16
N SER A 84 -28.32 -64.18 30.97
CA SER A 84 -29.08 -63.50 29.89
C SER A 84 -30.27 -64.29 29.34
N LEU A 85 -30.32 -65.61 29.56
CA LEU A 85 -31.46 -66.46 29.15
C LEU A 85 -32.68 -66.33 30.09
N VAL A 86 -32.53 -65.69 31.25
CA VAL A 86 -33.65 -65.43 32.17
C VAL A 86 -34.51 -64.30 31.58
N THR A 87 -35.77 -64.59 31.28
CA THR A 87 -36.68 -63.61 30.63
C THR A 87 -37.43 -62.71 31.62
N GLY A 88 -37.28 -62.94 32.93
CA GLY A 88 -37.87 -62.10 33.96
C GLY A 88 -37.23 -60.71 34.00
N ASP A 89 -37.96 -59.73 34.54
CA ASP A 89 -37.44 -58.37 34.69
C ASP A 89 -36.53 -58.26 35.91
N MET A 90 -35.62 -57.29 35.87
CA MET A 90 -34.80 -56.93 37.02
C MET A 90 -35.20 -55.54 37.51
N THR A 91 -35.39 -55.36 38.82
CA THR A 91 -35.70 -54.06 39.43
C THR A 91 -34.71 -53.75 40.55
N VAL A 92 -33.96 -52.67 40.43
CA VAL A 92 -33.11 -52.12 41.49
C VAL A 92 -33.87 -50.99 42.16
N SER A 93 -34.59 -51.29 43.23
CA SER A 93 -35.37 -50.30 43.97
C SER A 93 -34.52 -49.45 44.92
N SER A 94 -33.38 -49.98 45.38
CA SER A 94 -32.38 -49.24 46.15
C SER A 94 -31.02 -49.96 46.23
N GLY A 95 -29.98 -49.19 46.55
CA GLY A 95 -28.61 -49.68 46.71
C GLY A 95 -27.96 -49.96 45.36
N THR A 96 -26.93 -50.80 45.35
CA THR A 96 -26.12 -51.05 44.15
C THR A 96 -26.39 -52.43 43.56
N LEU A 97 -26.53 -52.50 42.25
CA LEU A 97 -26.34 -53.71 41.44
C LEU A 97 -25.01 -53.58 40.72
N SER A 98 -24.08 -54.50 40.94
CA SER A 98 -22.77 -54.52 40.30
C SER A 98 -22.67 -55.66 39.29
N VAL A 99 -22.20 -55.34 38.10
CA VAL A 99 -21.99 -56.28 36.99
C VAL A 99 -20.65 -56.04 36.32
N THR A 100 -20.07 -57.11 35.78
CA THR A 100 -18.81 -57.10 35.03
C THR A 100 -19.01 -57.31 33.52
N ASP A 101 -20.17 -57.80 33.11
CA ASP A 101 -20.53 -58.12 31.73
C ASP A 101 -22.05 -58.02 31.57
N ASP A 102 -22.53 -57.79 30.35
CA ASP A 102 -23.96 -57.76 30.03
C ASP A 102 -24.65 -59.09 30.35
N SER A 103 -23.96 -60.21 30.12
CA SER A 103 -24.44 -61.56 30.43
C SER A 103 -24.66 -61.83 31.93
N ASN A 104 -24.25 -60.91 32.82
CA ASN A 104 -24.59 -60.95 34.23
C ASN A 104 -26.05 -60.55 34.50
N LEU A 105 -26.66 -59.77 33.62
CA LEU A 105 -28.05 -59.30 33.70
C LEU A 105 -29.01 -60.35 33.12
N PHE A 106 -30.31 -60.17 33.39
CA PHE A 106 -31.39 -60.94 32.76
C PHE A 106 -31.67 -60.37 31.37
N GLY A 107 -32.27 -61.14 30.47
CA GLY A 107 -32.67 -60.66 29.14
C GLY A 107 -33.92 -59.74 29.15
N GLY A 108 -34.58 -59.58 30.29
CA GLY A 108 -35.73 -58.68 30.47
C GLY A 108 -35.37 -57.20 30.64
N THR A 109 -36.34 -56.39 31.05
CA THR A 109 -36.13 -54.96 31.33
C THR A 109 -35.40 -54.77 32.66
N LEU A 110 -34.41 -53.89 32.69
CA LEU A 110 -33.78 -53.44 33.94
C LEU A 110 -34.40 -52.12 34.41
N SER A 111 -35.23 -52.17 35.45
CA SER A 111 -35.79 -50.98 36.09
C SER A 111 -34.88 -50.46 37.20
N LEU A 112 -34.55 -49.17 37.19
CA LEU A 112 -33.69 -48.53 38.20
C LEU A 112 -34.46 -47.41 38.91
N GLY A 113 -34.51 -47.47 40.25
CA GLY A 113 -35.10 -46.44 41.10
C GLY A 113 -36.42 -46.86 41.77
N GLY A 114 -37.12 -45.89 42.37
CA GLY A 114 -38.40 -46.09 43.07
C GLY A 114 -38.72 -44.91 43.99
N SER A 115 -39.92 -44.90 44.59
CA SER A 115 -40.38 -43.78 45.44
C SER A 115 -39.39 -43.49 46.58
N SER A 116 -38.62 -42.41 46.43
CA SER A 116 -37.65 -41.88 47.40
C SER A 116 -36.44 -42.77 47.72
N LYS A 117 -35.90 -43.53 46.75
CA LYS A 117 -34.76 -44.43 46.97
C LYS A 117 -33.68 -44.32 45.86
N SER A 118 -32.41 -44.21 46.26
CA SER A 118 -31.27 -44.22 45.32
C SER A 118 -30.96 -45.64 44.83
N ALA A 119 -30.90 -45.82 43.51
CA ALA A 119 -30.50 -47.06 42.86
C ALA A 119 -29.24 -46.82 42.01
N ILE A 120 -28.28 -47.73 42.07
CA ILE A 120 -27.02 -47.65 41.31
C ILE A 120 -26.86 -48.89 40.46
N LEU A 121 -26.65 -48.72 39.16
CA LEU A 121 -26.07 -49.74 38.29
C LEU A 121 -24.56 -49.47 38.21
N ALA A 122 -23.75 -50.38 38.74
CA ALA A 122 -22.30 -50.31 38.69
C ALA A 122 -21.75 -51.30 37.66
N ILE A 123 -21.24 -50.78 36.55
CA ILE A 123 -20.59 -51.57 35.51
C ILE A 123 -19.08 -51.47 35.76
N THR A 124 -18.51 -52.56 36.26
CA THR A 124 -17.11 -52.63 36.70
C THR A 124 -16.19 -53.31 35.69
N GLY A 125 -16.76 -53.99 34.69
CA GLY A 125 -16.02 -54.56 33.57
C GLY A 125 -15.46 -53.51 32.62
N THR A 126 -14.66 -53.95 31.65
CA THR A 126 -14.02 -53.09 30.64
C THR A 126 -14.71 -53.29 29.29
N GLY A 127 -15.17 -52.21 28.64
CA GLY A 127 -15.77 -52.28 27.30
C GLY A 127 -17.14 -52.97 27.26
N VAL A 128 -17.84 -53.02 28.40
CA VAL A 128 -19.13 -53.69 28.52
C VAL A 128 -20.17 -52.95 27.69
N THR A 129 -20.93 -53.69 26.87
CA THR A 129 -22.08 -53.15 26.13
C THR A 129 -23.34 -53.77 26.70
N VAL A 130 -24.13 -52.98 27.43
CA VAL A 130 -25.42 -53.41 27.97
C VAL A 130 -26.49 -53.20 26.92
N ASP A 131 -27.17 -54.26 26.49
CA ASP A 131 -28.23 -54.21 25.47
C ASP A 131 -29.65 -54.15 26.03
N ASN A 132 -29.79 -54.38 27.34
CA ASN A 132 -31.06 -54.31 28.04
C ASN A 132 -31.75 -52.95 27.88
N ALA A 133 -33.07 -52.97 27.68
CA ALA A 133 -33.90 -51.80 27.92
C ALA A 133 -33.84 -51.42 29.41
N ILE A 134 -33.57 -50.14 29.69
CA ILE A 134 -33.44 -49.63 31.06
C ILE A 134 -34.59 -48.66 31.36
N ASN A 135 -35.43 -49.00 32.33
CA ASN A 135 -36.53 -48.13 32.76
C ASN A 135 -36.14 -47.34 34.01
N LEU A 136 -35.92 -46.03 33.86
CA LEU A 136 -35.62 -45.10 34.94
C LEU A 136 -36.92 -44.72 35.66
N LEU A 137 -37.11 -45.27 36.85
CA LEU A 137 -38.26 -44.99 37.69
C LEU A 137 -38.12 -43.61 38.32
N GLY A 138 -39.21 -42.83 38.31
CA GLY A 138 -39.23 -41.49 38.90
C GLY A 138 -38.86 -41.48 40.39
N ASN A 139 -38.02 -40.54 40.78
CA ASN A 139 -37.58 -40.36 42.16
C ASN A 139 -37.85 -38.92 42.63
N THR A 140 -38.53 -38.78 43.77
CA THR A 140 -38.88 -37.49 44.39
C THR A 140 -37.91 -37.07 45.51
N SER A 141 -36.84 -37.83 45.75
CA SER A 141 -35.83 -37.60 46.80
C SER A 141 -34.49 -37.13 46.22
N THR A 142 -33.66 -36.49 47.05
CA THR A 142 -32.35 -35.91 46.69
C THR A 142 -31.29 -36.93 46.22
N GLY A 143 -31.57 -38.23 46.29
CA GLY A 143 -30.68 -39.27 45.79
C GLY A 143 -31.10 -39.76 44.42
N SER A 144 -30.47 -39.29 43.34
CA SER A 144 -30.79 -39.71 41.96
C SER A 144 -30.38 -41.16 41.67
N THR A 145 -31.03 -41.80 40.70
CA THR A 145 -30.53 -43.04 40.09
C THR A 145 -29.15 -42.78 39.51
N ALA A 146 -28.19 -43.68 39.68
CA ALA A 146 -26.84 -43.51 39.15
C ALA A 146 -26.41 -44.68 38.28
N ILE A 147 -25.62 -44.36 37.26
CA ILE A 147 -24.90 -45.33 36.43
C ILE A 147 -23.41 -45.06 36.66
N SER A 148 -22.77 -46.01 37.36
CA SER A 148 -21.35 -45.94 37.72
C SER A 148 -20.53 -46.75 36.74
N VAL A 149 -19.58 -46.09 36.06
CA VAL A 149 -18.63 -46.75 35.17
C VAL A 149 -17.21 -46.34 35.53
N GLY A 150 -16.42 -47.31 35.99
CA GLY A 150 -14.99 -47.11 36.28
C GLY A 150 -14.13 -47.14 35.01
N ASN A 151 -14.54 -47.98 34.06
CA ASN A 151 -13.95 -48.13 32.73
C ASN A 151 -14.99 -47.73 31.67
N ASP A 152 -14.60 -47.71 30.40
CA ASP A 152 -15.53 -47.39 29.32
C ASP A 152 -16.63 -48.47 29.18
N ALA A 153 -17.87 -48.03 28.98
CA ALA A 153 -19.04 -48.89 28.77
C ALA A 153 -20.05 -48.23 27.82
N THR A 154 -20.90 -49.04 27.19
CA THR A 154 -21.95 -48.60 26.28
C THR A 154 -23.30 -49.11 26.76
N LEU A 155 -24.31 -48.23 26.74
CA LEU A 155 -25.72 -48.63 26.82
C LEU A 155 -26.28 -48.57 25.40
N SER A 156 -26.62 -49.75 24.87
CA SER A 156 -27.20 -49.93 23.54
C SER A 156 -28.69 -50.23 23.55
N GLY A 157 -29.22 -50.66 24.69
CA GLY A 157 -30.66 -50.62 24.95
C GLY A 157 -31.14 -49.20 25.24
N TYR A 158 -32.42 -48.93 24.94
CA TYR A 158 -33.02 -47.62 25.17
C TYR A 158 -33.30 -47.39 26.67
N LEU A 159 -33.12 -46.15 27.11
CA LEU A 159 -33.49 -45.66 28.42
C LEU A 159 -34.88 -45.00 28.34
N SER A 160 -35.80 -45.40 29.21
CA SER A 160 -37.18 -44.89 29.28
C SER A 160 -37.58 -44.50 30.70
N GLY A 161 -38.80 -43.99 30.90
CA GLY A 161 -39.39 -43.76 32.22
C GLY A 161 -39.42 -42.29 32.65
N SER A 162 -39.95 -42.00 33.83
CA SER A 162 -40.08 -40.63 34.34
C SER A 162 -38.86 -40.15 35.12
N GLY A 163 -37.94 -41.05 35.48
CA GLY A 163 -36.72 -40.74 36.22
C GLY A 163 -35.61 -40.18 35.33
N GLY A 164 -34.63 -39.57 35.99
CA GLY A 164 -33.34 -39.18 35.42
C GLY A 164 -32.22 -40.06 35.96
N PHE A 165 -30.98 -39.82 35.53
CA PHE A 165 -29.82 -40.52 36.06
C PHE A 165 -28.57 -39.66 36.17
N SER A 166 -27.68 -40.04 37.10
CA SER A 166 -26.35 -39.47 37.26
C SER A 166 -25.27 -40.44 36.78
N LYS A 167 -24.48 -40.03 35.80
CA LYS A 167 -23.25 -40.69 35.38
C LYS A 167 -22.15 -40.40 36.40
N ILE A 168 -21.65 -41.45 37.05
CA ILE A 168 -20.54 -41.39 38.01
C ILE A 168 -19.39 -42.30 37.56
N GLY A 169 -18.22 -42.17 38.21
CA GLY A 169 -17.00 -42.89 37.85
C GLY A 169 -16.22 -42.25 36.70
N ALA A 170 -14.93 -42.58 36.59
CA ALA A 170 -14.00 -41.89 35.68
C ALA A 170 -14.14 -42.30 34.20
N GLY A 171 -14.72 -43.47 33.91
CA GLY A 171 -14.82 -44.01 32.54
C GLY A 171 -15.82 -43.26 31.67
N THR A 172 -15.80 -43.58 30.36
CA THR A 172 -16.76 -43.09 29.37
C THR A 172 -18.01 -43.96 29.37
N LEU A 173 -19.19 -43.35 29.52
CA LEU A 173 -20.47 -44.00 29.26
C LEU A 173 -20.98 -43.55 27.90
N THR A 174 -21.14 -44.47 26.95
CA THR A 174 -21.75 -44.16 25.64
C THR A 174 -23.23 -44.51 25.65
N LEU A 175 -24.09 -43.56 25.27
CA LEU A 175 -25.51 -43.82 25.00
C LEU A 175 -25.71 -43.88 23.48
N SER A 176 -26.03 -45.06 22.95
CA SER A 176 -26.15 -45.26 21.50
C SER A 176 -27.60 -45.35 21.01
N ALA A 177 -28.55 -45.70 21.88
CA ALA A 177 -29.96 -45.74 21.56
C ALA A 177 -30.64 -44.36 21.65
N THR A 178 -31.72 -44.18 20.91
CA THR A 178 -32.68 -43.09 21.13
C THR A 178 -33.39 -43.33 22.45
N ASN A 179 -33.32 -42.35 23.36
CA ASN A 179 -33.82 -42.46 24.71
C ASN A 179 -35.04 -41.56 24.93
N THR A 180 -35.98 -42.00 25.76
CA THR A 180 -37.28 -41.33 25.99
C THR A 180 -37.55 -41.04 27.47
N TYR A 181 -36.55 -41.15 28.33
CA TYR A 181 -36.72 -40.82 29.75
C TYR A 181 -36.93 -39.31 29.96
N ALA A 182 -37.76 -38.95 30.94
CA ALA A 182 -38.19 -37.58 31.14
C ALA A 182 -37.38 -36.80 32.17
N GLY A 183 -36.70 -37.49 33.11
CA GLY A 183 -35.92 -36.83 34.15
C GLY A 183 -34.53 -36.39 33.68
N ASP A 184 -33.85 -35.63 34.53
CA ASP A 184 -32.60 -34.97 34.19
C ASP A 184 -31.42 -35.94 34.04
N THR A 185 -30.48 -35.55 33.18
CA THR A 185 -29.18 -36.22 33.02
C THR A 185 -28.12 -35.40 33.76
N THR A 186 -27.43 -36.02 34.70
CA THR A 186 -26.27 -35.42 35.38
C THR A 186 -25.00 -36.17 35.02
N VAL A 187 -23.96 -35.48 34.57
CA VAL A 187 -22.62 -36.05 34.42
C VAL A 187 -21.79 -35.56 35.60
N ALA A 188 -21.68 -36.36 36.66
CA ALA A 188 -20.97 -35.97 37.86
C ALA A 188 -19.45 -36.19 37.76
N ALA A 189 -19.02 -37.19 36.97
CA ALA A 189 -17.61 -37.49 36.71
C ALA A 189 -17.43 -38.27 35.40
N GLY A 190 -16.23 -38.15 34.82
CA GLY A 190 -15.85 -38.83 33.57
C GLY A 190 -16.58 -38.25 32.35
N THR A 191 -16.74 -39.09 31.32
CA THR A 191 -17.35 -38.69 30.05
C THR A 191 -18.71 -39.36 29.86
N LEU A 192 -19.71 -38.60 29.41
CA LEU A 192 -20.92 -39.11 28.79
C LEU A 192 -20.82 -38.86 27.29
N ASN A 193 -20.79 -39.92 26.47
CA ASN A 193 -20.66 -39.83 25.03
C ASN A 193 -22.00 -40.09 24.34
N ILE A 194 -22.36 -39.23 23.38
CA ILE A 194 -23.60 -39.29 22.60
C ILE A 194 -23.31 -39.02 21.11
N ALA A 195 -24.25 -39.37 20.24
CA ALA A 195 -24.22 -39.00 18.82
C ALA A 195 -25.26 -37.92 18.47
N THR A 196 -26.40 -37.89 19.17
CA THR A 196 -27.53 -36.99 18.89
C THR A 196 -28.21 -36.52 20.17
N ASP A 197 -29.00 -35.44 20.09
CA ASP A 197 -29.79 -34.91 21.24
C ASP A 197 -30.75 -35.97 21.82
N ASN A 198 -31.29 -36.84 20.96
CA ASN A 198 -32.21 -37.91 21.36
C ASN A 198 -31.56 -38.97 22.26
N ASN A 199 -30.22 -39.04 22.34
CA ASN A 199 -29.56 -39.92 23.31
C ASN A 199 -29.72 -39.40 24.76
N LEU A 200 -30.08 -38.15 24.98
CA LEU A 200 -30.18 -37.53 26.31
C LEU A 200 -31.63 -37.49 26.88
N GLY A 201 -32.59 -38.17 26.26
CA GLY A 201 -33.99 -38.13 26.70
C GLY A 201 -34.60 -36.73 26.56
N SER A 202 -35.62 -36.38 27.37
CA SER A 202 -36.25 -35.04 27.34
C SER A 202 -35.89 -34.13 28.52
N GLY A 203 -35.26 -34.66 29.58
CA GLY A 203 -34.87 -33.88 30.76
C GLY A 203 -33.73 -32.89 30.52
N ALA A 204 -33.41 -32.10 31.54
CA ALA A 204 -32.30 -31.14 31.53
C ALA A 204 -30.94 -31.85 31.59
N LEU A 205 -29.87 -31.15 31.21
CA LEU A 205 -28.49 -31.65 31.29
C LEU A 205 -27.69 -30.83 32.30
N SER A 206 -26.94 -31.51 33.16
CA SER A 206 -26.01 -30.88 34.10
C SER A 206 -24.63 -31.54 34.08
N LEU A 207 -23.57 -30.73 34.16
CA LEU A 207 -22.18 -31.19 34.15
C LEU A 207 -21.47 -30.79 35.44
N GLY A 208 -20.87 -31.76 36.14
CA GLY A 208 -20.08 -31.54 37.35
C GLY A 208 -18.63 -31.14 37.06
N ALA A 209 -17.86 -30.91 38.13
CA ALA A 209 -16.44 -30.58 38.03
C ALA A 209 -15.64 -31.68 37.30
N GLY A 210 -14.93 -31.29 36.24
CA GLY A 210 -14.15 -32.18 35.38
C GLY A 210 -14.98 -33.11 34.49
N ALA A 211 -16.31 -32.97 34.45
CA ALA A 211 -17.17 -33.80 33.62
C ALA A 211 -17.08 -33.38 32.14
N THR A 212 -17.24 -34.37 31.25
CA THR A 212 -17.25 -34.14 29.80
C THR A 212 -18.54 -34.66 29.16
N LEU A 213 -19.19 -33.83 28.35
CA LEU A 213 -20.12 -34.32 27.33
C LEU A 213 -19.35 -34.52 26.02
N GLY A 214 -19.20 -35.77 25.59
CA GLY A 214 -18.63 -36.13 24.30
C GLY A 214 -19.73 -36.24 23.24
N ILE A 215 -19.51 -35.64 22.08
CA ILE A 215 -20.45 -35.66 20.95
C ILE A 215 -19.68 -36.10 19.71
N SER A 216 -19.92 -37.34 19.26
CA SER A 216 -19.14 -37.97 18.20
C SER A 216 -19.49 -37.48 16.81
N ASP A 217 -20.77 -37.15 16.59
CA ASP A 217 -21.34 -36.89 15.27
C ASP A 217 -21.78 -35.42 15.15
N SER A 218 -22.00 -34.95 13.93
CA SER A 218 -22.52 -33.60 13.71
C SER A 218 -24.01 -33.54 14.05
N THR A 219 -24.40 -32.68 14.99
CA THR A 219 -25.78 -32.61 15.50
C THR A 219 -26.09 -31.25 16.12
N ALA A 220 -27.38 -30.94 16.29
CA ALA A 220 -27.82 -29.90 17.21
C ALA A 220 -28.23 -30.52 18.55
N ILE A 221 -27.93 -29.83 19.65
CA ILE A 221 -28.37 -30.15 21.01
C ILE A 221 -29.21 -28.97 21.49
N ALA A 222 -30.51 -29.20 21.68
CA ALA A 222 -31.44 -28.13 22.05
C ALA A 222 -31.51 -27.87 23.56
N LYS A 223 -30.95 -28.80 24.35
CA LYS A 223 -31.01 -28.77 25.81
C LYS A 223 -30.18 -27.63 26.39
N GLY A 224 -30.71 -27.01 27.45
CA GLY A 224 -29.91 -26.17 28.33
C GLY A 224 -28.91 -27.02 29.12
N VAL A 225 -27.77 -26.43 29.43
CA VAL A 225 -26.67 -27.09 30.17
C VAL A 225 -26.39 -26.32 31.45
N THR A 226 -26.59 -26.95 32.60
CA THR A 226 -26.18 -26.37 33.89
C THR A 226 -24.77 -26.83 34.25
N LEU A 227 -23.86 -25.88 34.47
CA LEU A 227 -22.52 -26.14 34.98
C LEU A 227 -22.56 -26.15 36.52
N ASN A 228 -22.19 -27.27 37.13
CA ASN A 228 -22.02 -27.46 38.57
C ASN A 228 -20.53 -27.51 38.97
N GLY A 229 -19.65 -27.13 38.05
CA GLY A 229 -18.20 -27.12 38.14
C GLY A 229 -17.62 -26.87 36.75
N ASP A 230 -16.31 -26.60 36.67
CA ASP A 230 -15.62 -26.49 35.38
C ASP A 230 -15.84 -27.78 34.58
N ALA A 231 -16.35 -27.65 33.35
CA ALA A 231 -16.77 -28.80 32.55
C ALA A 231 -16.33 -28.68 31.09
N SER A 232 -16.40 -29.78 30.37
CA SER A 232 -16.00 -29.87 28.97
C SER A 232 -17.14 -30.30 28.05
N ILE A 233 -17.17 -29.69 26.86
CA ILE A 233 -17.93 -30.18 25.71
C ILE A 233 -16.90 -30.60 24.66
N LYS A 234 -16.81 -31.89 24.39
CA LYS A 234 -15.92 -32.46 23.36
C LYS A 234 -16.73 -32.70 22.10
N ALA A 235 -16.67 -31.76 21.16
CA ALA A 235 -17.33 -31.86 19.86
C ALA A 235 -16.34 -32.44 18.84
N ASP A 236 -16.49 -33.74 18.52
CA ASP A 236 -15.70 -34.39 17.47
C ASP A 236 -16.30 -34.15 16.08
N GLY A 237 -17.62 -34.03 15.99
CA GLY A 237 -18.35 -33.48 14.84
C GLY A 237 -18.73 -32.00 15.00
N ASP A 238 -19.40 -31.42 14.00
CA ASP A 238 -19.93 -30.05 14.09
C ASP A 238 -21.22 -30.04 14.93
N VAL A 239 -21.16 -29.36 16.07
CA VAL A 239 -22.22 -29.31 17.08
C VAL A 239 -22.79 -27.91 17.21
N THR A 240 -24.11 -27.80 17.16
CA THR A 240 -24.82 -26.57 17.55
C THR A 240 -25.49 -26.75 18.90
N LEU A 241 -25.11 -25.97 19.90
CA LEU A 241 -25.76 -25.93 21.20
C LEU A 241 -26.66 -24.69 21.26
N SER A 242 -27.98 -24.91 21.19
CA SER A 242 -28.95 -23.81 21.11
C SER A 242 -29.62 -23.49 22.45
N GLY A 243 -29.56 -24.41 23.42
CA GLY A 243 -29.98 -24.14 24.78
C GLY A 243 -28.99 -23.24 25.52
N THR A 244 -29.47 -22.53 26.54
CA THR A 244 -28.63 -21.72 27.44
C THR A 244 -27.70 -22.60 28.27
N ILE A 245 -26.44 -22.20 28.36
CA ILE A 245 -25.47 -22.71 29.32
C ILE A 245 -25.41 -21.74 30.50
N SER A 246 -25.61 -22.25 31.72
CA SER A 246 -25.71 -21.47 32.95
C SER A 246 -24.93 -22.09 34.10
N ASP A 247 -24.34 -21.29 34.99
CA ASP A 247 -23.73 -21.75 36.25
C ASP A 247 -24.36 -21.11 37.50
N GLY A 248 -25.44 -20.34 37.32
CA GLY A 248 -26.10 -19.61 38.38
C GLY A 248 -25.32 -18.34 38.76
N ALA A 249 -24.94 -18.20 40.03
CA ALA A 249 -24.11 -17.11 40.53
C ALA A 249 -22.66 -17.58 40.79
N SER A 250 -22.22 -18.59 40.03
CA SER A 250 -20.90 -19.21 40.18
C SER A 250 -19.91 -18.57 39.22
N SER A 251 -18.75 -19.18 38.97
CA SER A 251 -17.83 -18.74 37.91
C SER A 251 -17.13 -19.94 37.30
N PHE A 252 -17.94 -20.88 36.79
CA PHE A 252 -17.45 -22.13 36.22
C PHE A 252 -17.11 -21.96 34.75
N GLY A 253 -15.93 -22.48 34.37
CA GLY A 253 -15.42 -22.43 33.01
C GLY A 253 -15.99 -23.53 32.12
N LEU A 254 -15.99 -23.25 30.82
CA LEU A 254 -16.35 -24.19 29.77
C LEU A 254 -15.13 -24.51 28.92
N THR A 255 -14.79 -25.78 28.77
CA THR A 255 -13.73 -26.23 27.85
C THR A 255 -14.33 -26.85 26.60
N LYS A 256 -14.06 -26.25 25.43
CA LYS A 256 -14.33 -26.84 24.12
C LYS A 256 -13.17 -27.76 23.72
N GLY A 257 -13.44 -29.06 23.63
CA GLY A 257 -12.54 -30.07 23.08
C GLY A 257 -13.05 -30.66 21.76
N GLY A 258 -12.28 -31.58 21.18
CA GLY A 258 -12.61 -32.25 19.91
C GLY A 258 -12.34 -31.37 18.68
N ALA A 259 -12.15 -32.00 17.52
CA ALA A 259 -11.69 -31.31 16.30
C ALA A 259 -12.80 -30.49 15.59
N GLY A 260 -14.07 -30.79 15.85
CA GLY A 260 -15.22 -30.17 15.18
C GLY A 260 -15.52 -28.75 15.65
N THR A 261 -16.50 -28.12 15.01
CA THR A 261 -17.02 -26.79 15.38
C THR A 261 -18.04 -26.92 16.50
N LEU A 262 -17.92 -26.14 17.59
CA LEU A 262 -19.01 -25.92 18.54
C LEU A 262 -19.62 -24.54 18.30
N THR A 263 -20.83 -24.51 17.78
CA THR A 263 -21.62 -23.30 17.63
C THR A 263 -22.45 -23.06 18.88
N LEU A 264 -22.23 -21.93 19.54
CA LEU A 264 -23.07 -21.47 20.65
C LEU A 264 -24.08 -20.45 20.14
N SER A 265 -25.31 -20.90 19.87
CA SER A 265 -26.36 -20.04 19.32
C SER A 265 -27.34 -19.51 20.37
N GLY A 266 -27.37 -20.11 21.56
CA GLY A 266 -28.14 -19.62 22.69
C GLY A 266 -27.51 -18.39 23.35
N ALA A 267 -28.30 -17.66 24.13
CA ALA A 267 -27.77 -16.67 25.07
C ALA A 267 -27.25 -17.41 26.32
N ASN A 268 -25.96 -17.28 26.60
CA ASN A 268 -25.28 -18.01 27.68
C ASN A 268 -24.94 -17.05 28.83
N ASP A 269 -25.12 -17.52 30.06
CA ASP A 269 -25.00 -16.72 31.29
C ASP A 269 -24.03 -17.31 32.32
N TYR A 270 -23.22 -18.31 31.96
CA TYR A 270 -22.12 -18.77 32.81
C TYR A 270 -21.04 -17.70 32.94
N ASP A 271 -20.45 -17.54 34.13
CA ASP A 271 -19.54 -16.43 34.41
C ASP A 271 -18.06 -16.77 34.16
N GLY A 272 -17.69 -18.05 34.07
CA GLY A 272 -16.32 -18.48 33.82
C GLY A 272 -15.87 -18.33 32.35
N ALA A 273 -14.56 -18.48 32.12
CA ALA A 273 -13.98 -18.37 30.78
C ALA A 273 -14.36 -19.56 29.89
N THR A 274 -14.42 -19.32 28.57
CA THR A 274 -14.55 -20.37 27.56
C THR A 274 -13.18 -20.70 26.98
N THR A 275 -12.62 -21.86 27.32
CA THR A 275 -11.33 -22.32 26.79
C THR A 275 -11.54 -23.20 25.56
N VAL A 276 -11.01 -22.80 24.41
CA VAL A 276 -11.02 -23.57 23.17
C VAL A 276 -9.71 -24.33 23.07
N PHE A 277 -9.73 -25.59 23.49
CA PHE A 277 -8.56 -26.47 23.49
C PHE A 277 -8.28 -27.06 22.11
N ALA A 278 -9.32 -27.34 21.32
CA ALA A 278 -9.21 -27.87 19.96
C ALA A 278 -10.44 -27.51 19.11
N GLY A 279 -10.24 -27.47 17.79
CA GLY A 279 -11.28 -27.17 16.81
C GLY A 279 -11.71 -25.70 16.83
N THR A 280 -12.95 -25.44 16.45
CA THR A 280 -13.50 -24.07 16.34
C THR A 280 -14.62 -23.85 17.36
N LEU A 281 -14.60 -22.70 18.03
CA LEU A 281 -15.78 -22.13 18.71
C LEU A 281 -16.43 -21.13 17.76
N GLN A 282 -17.74 -21.29 17.48
CA GLN A 282 -18.47 -20.39 16.60
C GLN A 282 -19.54 -19.60 17.36
N VAL A 283 -19.55 -18.28 17.18
CA VAL A 283 -20.38 -17.32 17.92
C VAL A 283 -21.02 -16.30 16.99
N ALA A 284 -22.16 -15.72 17.40
CA ALA A 284 -22.84 -14.66 16.65
C ALA A 284 -22.64 -13.26 17.27
N GLY A 285 -22.30 -13.18 18.55
CA GLY A 285 -22.08 -11.93 19.27
C GLY A 285 -21.75 -12.16 20.74
N ASP A 286 -21.69 -11.08 21.52
CA ASP A 286 -21.27 -11.11 22.93
C ASP A 286 -22.04 -12.12 23.81
N SER A 287 -23.35 -12.24 23.60
CA SER A 287 -24.22 -13.14 24.39
C SER A 287 -24.06 -14.62 24.05
N SER A 288 -23.36 -14.96 22.95
CA SER A 288 -23.10 -16.36 22.58
C SER A 288 -22.14 -17.05 23.53
N VAL A 289 -21.39 -16.31 24.35
CA VAL A 289 -20.41 -16.84 25.32
C VAL A 289 -20.68 -16.26 26.69
N GLY A 290 -20.20 -16.97 27.71
CA GLY A 290 -20.28 -16.53 29.10
C GLY A 290 -19.47 -15.26 29.43
N GLY A 291 -19.56 -14.81 30.68
CA GLY A 291 -18.96 -13.57 31.18
C GLY A 291 -17.43 -13.55 31.23
N GLY A 292 -16.78 -14.70 31.41
CA GLY A 292 -15.37 -14.80 31.78
C GLY A 292 -14.33 -14.69 30.66
N GLY A 293 -14.74 -14.37 29.43
CA GLY A 293 -13.83 -14.26 28.29
C GLY A 293 -13.65 -15.55 27.49
N ILE A 294 -12.79 -15.48 26.47
CA ILE A 294 -12.43 -16.60 25.58
C ILE A 294 -10.92 -16.84 25.66
N VAL A 295 -10.51 -18.10 25.77
CA VAL A 295 -9.09 -18.51 25.73
C VAL A 295 -8.90 -19.42 24.53
N LEU A 296 -8.03 -19.03 23.60
CA LEU A 296 -7.65 -19.86 22.44
C LEU A 296 -6.29 -20.52 22.71
N ALA A 297 -6.29 -21.85 22.76
CA ALA A 297 -5.07 -22.67 22.74
C ALA A 297 -4.41 -22.65 21.35
N ASP A 298 -3.20 -23.22 21.26
CA ASP A 298 -2.48 -23.32 19.99
C ASP A 298 -3.27 -24.14 18.96
N GLY A 299 -3.48 -23.58 17.77
CA GLY A 299 -4.19 -24.24 16.67
C GLY A 299 -5.71 -24.30 16.84
N SER A 300 -6.29 -23.58 17.81
CA SER A 300 -7.74 -23.44 17.94
C SER A 300 -8.26 -22.15 17.31
N ALA A 301 -9.56 -22.11 17.02
CA ALA A 301 -10.18 -21.04 16.27
C ALA A 301 -11.44 -20.46 16.93
N LEU A 302 -11.64 -19.17 16.74
CA LEU A 302 -12.88 -18.46 16.98
C LEU A 302 -13.50 -18.04 15.64
N GLY A 303 -14.68 -18.57 15.32
CA GLY A 303 -15.47 -18.17 14.15
C GLY A 303 -16.58 -17.20 14.54
N ILE A 304 -16.63 -16.04 13.91
CA ILE A 304 -17.64 -15.01 14.15
C ILE A 304 -18.61 -14.92 12.96
N THR A 305 -19.88 -15.12 13.25
CA THR A 305 -20.96 -15.23 12.25
C THR A 305 -21.91 -14.04 12.23
N GLY A 306 -21.90 -13.21 13.28
CA GLY A 306 -22.75 -12.01 13.39
C GLY A 306 -21.94 -10.73 13.54
N ALA A 307 -22.62 -9.59 13.39
CA ALA A 307 -22.01 -8.26 13.36
C ALA A 307 -21.98 -7.53 14.71
N SER A 308 -22.40 -8.20 15.79
CA SER A 308 -22.42 -7.61 17.13
C SER A 308 -21.00 -7.45 17.67
N ASP A 309 -20.79 -6.38 18.44
CA ASP A 309 -19.54 -6.19 19.19
C ASP A 309 -19.39 -7.30 20.24
N ILE A 310 -18.20 -7.89 20.32
CA ILE A 310 -17.83 -8.83 21.38
C ILE A 310 -16.90 -8.08 22.32
N THR A 311 -17.43 -7.79 23.49
CA THR A 311 -16.76 -7.05 24.57
C THR A 311 -15.89 -7.95 25.45
N LYS A 312 -16.05 -9.27 25.31
CA LYS A 312 -15.32 -10.28 26.07
C LYS A 312 -13.83 -10.21 25.77
N ALA A 313 -13.01 -10.29 26.82
CA ALA A 313 -11.56 -10.43 26.66
C ALA A 313 -11.23 -11.75 25.95
N ILE A 314 -10.21 -11.71 25.08
CA ILE A 314 -9.72 -12.89 24.36
C ILE A 314 -8.25 -13.09 24.73
N THR A 315 -7.88 -14.30 25.14
CA THR A 315 -6.50 -14.66 25.45
C THR A 315 -5.98 -15.66 24.42
N LEU A 316 -4.92 -15.31 23.69
CA LEU A 316 -4.18 -16.20 22.79
C LEU A 316 -3.03 -16.81 23.59
N SER A 317 -3.18 -18.05 24.05
CA SER A 317 -2.26 -18.64 25.04
C SER A 317 -0.81 -18.72 24.53
N SER A 318 -0.58 -19.52 23.49
CA SER A 318 0.71 -19.73 22.81
C SER A 318 0.45 -20.18 21.38
N GLY A 319 1.40 -19.98 20.47
CA GLY A 319 1.26 -20.43 19.09
C GLY A 319 0.30 -19.54 18.29
N ILE A 320 -0.54 -20.11 17.43
CA ILE A 320 -1.44 -19.34 16.54
C ILE A 320 -2.89 -19.52 16.96
N GLY A 321 -3.59 -18.41 17.20
CA GLY A 321 -5.03 -18.35 17.38
C GLY A 321 -5.72 -17.79 16.15
N ASP A 322 -6.55 -18.60 15.50
CA ASP A 322 -7.32 -18.19 14.33
C ASP A 322 -8.58 -17.44 14.77
N ILE A 323 -8.78 -16.22 14.26
CA ILE A 323 -10.04 -15.48 14.39
C ILE A 323 -10.62 -15.28 13.00
N GLY A 324 -11.67 -16.05 12.69
CA GLY A 324 -12.37 -16.04 11.41
C GLY A 324 -13.62 -15.18 11.45
N VAL A 325 -13.85 -14.35 10.43
CA VAL A 325 -15.11 -13.61 10.26
C VAL A 325 -15.78 -14.03 8.95
N ASN A 326 -17.07 -14.40 9.03
CA ASN A 326 -17.83 -14.87 7.87
C ASN A 326 -17.95 -13.81 6.76
N SER A 327 -18.11 -14.29 5.53
CA SER A 327 -18.31 -13.41 4.36
C SER A 327 -19.51 -12.48 4.56
N GLY A 328 -19.31 -11.19 4.27
CA GLY A 328 -20.35 -10.16 4.42
C GLY A 328 -20.60 -9.68 5.87
N VAL A 329 -19.87 -10.24 6.85
CA VAL A 329 -19.94 -9.81 8.24
C VAL A 329 -18.85 -8.80 8.55
N THR A 330 -19.20 -7.76 9.29
CA THR A 330 -18.26 -6.84 9.95
C THR A 330 -18.42 -7.03 11.46
N ALA A 331 -17.44 -7.65 12.10
CA ALA A 331 -17.43 -7.91 13.54
C ALA A 331 -16.49 -6.94 14.24
N THR A 332 -16.90 -6.44 15.41
CA THR A 332 -16.03 -5.65 16.29
C THR A 332 -15.62 -6.51 17.49
N LEU A 333 -14.34 -6.45 17.84
CA LEU A 333 -13.83 -6.94 19.11
C LEU A 333 -13.32 -5.74 19.90
N SER A 334 -14.15 -5.23 20.81
CA SER A 334 -13.78 -4.14 21.73
C SER A 334 -13.11 -4.64 23.01
N GLY A 335 -13.29 -5.93 23.35
CA GLY A 335 -12.54 -6.58 24.41
C GLY A 335 -11.04 -6.67 24.09
N VAL A 336 -10.20 -6.53 25.11
CA VAL A 336 -8.73 -6.65 24.96
C VAL A 336 -8.37 -8.07 24.52
N ILE A 337 -7.57 -8.17 23.44
CA ILE A 337 -6.91 -9.40 23.02
C ILE A 337 -5.50 -9.42 23.60
N SER A 338 -5.16 -10.47 24.34
CA SER A 338 -3.92 -10.60 25.12
C SER A 338 -3.26 -11.97 24.97
N GLY A 339 -2.13 -12.19 25.64
CA GLY A 339 -1.42 -13.46 25.66
C GLY A 339 -0.16 -13.47 24.78
N SER A 340 0.57 -14.59 24.75
CA SER A 340 1.81 -14.69 23.95
C SER A 340 1.60 -15.17 22.52
N GLY A 341 0.42 -15.74 22.23
CA GLY A 341 0.05 -16.26 20.92
C GLY A 341 -0.11 -15.17 19.86
N ALA A 342 0.07 -15.56 18.61
CA ALA A 342 -0.17 -14.73 17.44
C ALA A 342 -1.65 -14.77 17.03
N LEU A 343 -2.16 -13.64 16.57
CA LEU A 343 -3.47 -13.54 15.93
C LEU A 343 -3.34 -13.89 14.46
N ASN A 344 -4.14 -14.82 13.95
CA ASN A 344 -4.33 -15.04 12.53
C ASN A 344 -5.77 -14.69 12.13
N LYS A 345 -5.94 -13.58 11.42
CA LYS A 345 -7.23 -13.17 10.87
C LYS A 345 -7.54 -13.99 9.62
N THR A 346 -8.59 -14.80 9.71
CA THR A 346 -9.11 -15.65 8.62
C THR A 346 -10.55 -15.24 8.23
N GLY A 347 -11.12 -15.91 7.23
CA GLY A 347 -12.47 -15.63 6.74
C GLY A 347 -12.59 -14.33 5.94
N ALA A 348 -13.57 -14.27 5.03
CA ALA A 348 -13.71 -13.19 4.06
C ALA A 348 -14.28 -11.87 4.63
N GLY A 349 -14.82 -11.89 5.85
CA GLY A 349 -15.40 -10.70 6.50
C GLY A 349 -14.38 -9.72 7.05
N THR A 350 -14.90 -8.62 7.61
CA THR A 350 -14.11 -7.56 8.25
C THR A 350 -14.07 -7.77 9.76
N LEU A 351 -12.87 -7.78 10.33
CA LEU A 351 -12.65 -7.72 11.77
C LEU A 351 -12.21 -6.30 12.13
N ILE A 352 -12.92 -5.63 13.03
CA ILE A 352 -12.54 -4.36 13.63
C ILE A 352 -11.95 -4.66 15.00
N LEU A 353 -10.71 -4.25 15.25
CA LEU A 353 -10.11 -4.25 16.57
C LEU A 353 -10.14 -2.82 17.11
N SER A 354 -10.59 -2.65 18.35
CA SER A 354 -10.62 -1.34 19.01
C SER A 354 -10.18 -1.36 20.47
N GLY A 355 -9.72 -2.52 20.96
CA GLY A 355 -9.14 -2.65 22.29
C GLY A 355 -7.61 -2.45 22.24
N ASP A 356 -7.03 -2.01 23.37
CA ASP A 356 -5.58 -1.92 23.53
C ASP A 356 -4.95 -3.31 23.64
N ASN A 357 -4.62 -3.89 22.50
CA ASN A 357 -4.24 -5.28 22.41
C ASN A 357 -2.78 -5.52 22.83
N THR A 358 -2.52 -6.68 23.46
CA THR A 358 -1.23 -7.08 24.03
C THR A 358 -0.75 -8.47 23.58
N TYR A 359 -1.43 -9.07 22.59
CA TYR A 359 -1.02 -10.35 22.01
C TYR A 359 0.29 -10.27 21.20
N GLY A 360 0.76 -11.42 20.71
CA GLY A 360 1.97 -11.56 19.87
C GLY A 360 1.82 -11.00 18.45
N ASN A 361 2.35 -11.71 17.46
CA ASN A 361 2.34 -11.26 16.06
C ASN A 361 0.93 -11.24 15.45
N THR A 362 0.74 -10.47 14.39
CA THR A 362 -0.52 -10.43 13.62
C THR A 362 -0.29 -11.01 12.22
N THR A 363 -1.15 -11.92 11.77
CA THR A 363 -1.20 -12.43 10.39
C THR A 363 -2.57 -12.19 9.78
N LEU A 364 -2.62 -11.70 8.55
CA LEU A 364 -3.84 -11.50 7.77
C LEU A 364 -3.87 -12.51 6.63
N SER A 365 -4.45 -13.68 6.88
CA SER A 365 -4.62 -14.75 5.88
C SER A 365 -5.88 -14.59 5.02
N GLY A 366 -6.79 -13.67 5.37
CA GLY A 366 -7.98 -13.38 4.57
C GLY A 366 -8.89 -12.28 5.12
N GLY A 367 -9.76 -11.77 4.25
CA GLY A 367 -10.71 -10.70 4.57
C GLY A 367 -10.03 -9.38 4.92
N THR A 368 -10.67 -8.57 5.75
CA THR A 368 -10.15 -7.26 6.18
C THR A 368 -9.92 -7.23 7.69
N LEU A 369 -8.79 -6.69 8.12
CA LEU A 369 -8.56 -6.26 9.50
C LEU A 369 -8.57 -4.73 9.52
N SER A 370 -9.47 -4.13 10.30
CA SER A 370 -9.59 -2.68 10.45
C SER A 370 -9.05 -2.23 11.80
N ILE A 371 -8.14 -1.25 11.77
CA ILE A 371 -7.51 -0.65 12.95
C ILE A 371 -7.66 0.87 12.94
N ALA A 372 -7.73 1.47 14.12
CA ALA A 372 -7.72 2.92 14.34
C ALA A 372 -6.44 3.40 15.01
N GLU A 373 -5.75 2.52 15.75
CA GLU A 373 -4.48 2.79 16.43
C GLU A 373 -3.47 1.65 16.20
N ALA A 374 -2.17 1.93 16.34
CA ALA A 374 -1.14 0.90 16.16
C ALA A 374 -1.19 -0.20 17.25
N THR A 375 -1.71 0.11 18.43
CA THR A 375 -1.91 -0.86 19.54
C THR A 375 -2.95 -1.93 19.22
N ASP A 376 -3.86 -1.68 18.26
CA ASP A 376 -4.85 -2.66 17.81
C ASP A 376 -4.16 -3.92 17.24
N LEU A 377 -2.95 -3.78 16.66
CA LEU A 377 -2.14 -4.87 16.10
C LEU A 377 -1.34 -5.66 17.16
N GLY A 378 -1.64 -5.46 18.45
CA GLY A 378 -1.02 -6.18 19.56
C GLY A 378 0.37 -5.65 19.90
N SER A 379 0.56 -5.07 21.09
CA SER A 379 1.85 -4.53 21.53
C SER A 379 2.91 -5.60 21.87
N GLY A 380 2.53 -6.87 22.02
CA GLY A 380 3.45 -7.98 22.32
C GLY A 380 4.19 -8.54 21.09
N GLY A 381 3.66 -8.34 19.89
CA GLY A 381 4.29 -8.78 18.64
C GLY A 381 5.23 -7.76 18.00
N THR A 382 6.16 -8.24 17.17
CA THR A 382 7.08 -7.39 16.38
C THR A 382 6.82 -7.46 14.88
N THR A 383 5.97 -8.41 14.44
CA THR A 383 5.73 -8.69 13.02
C THR A 383 4.25 -8.60 12.67
N LEU A 384 3.96 -7.96 11.54
CA LEU A 384 2.69 -8.00 10.82
C LEU A 384 2.89 -8.77 9.51
N THR A 385 2.17 -9.86 9.31
CA THR A 385 2.22 -10.65 8.09
C THR A 385 0.97 -10.44 7.25
N LEU A 386 1.13 -10.13 5.96
CA LEU A 386 0.06 -10.06 4.97
C LEU A 386 0.17 -11.28 4.04
N ASP A 387 -0.86 -12.13 4.02
CA ASP A 387 -0.89 -13.38 3.24
C ASP A 387 -2.29 -13.65 2.66
N GLY A 388 -2.82 -12.67 1.93
CA GLY A 388 -4.14 -12.71 1.27
C GLY A 388 -5.20 -11.77 1.86
N GLY A 389 -4.92 -11.10 2.99
CA GLY A 389 -5.82 -10.14 3.62
C GLY A 389 -5.53 -8.66 3.32
N VAL A 390 -6.47 -7.82 3.73
CA VAL A 390 -6.41 -6.35 3.65
C VAL A 390 -6.26 -5.75 5.06
N LEU A 391 -5.24 -4.92 5.27
CA LEU A 391 -5.18 -4.05 6.44
C LEU A 391 -5.88 -2.72 6.11
N ALA A 392 -7.01 -2.45 6.75
CA ALA A 392 -7.68 -1.16 6.69
C ALA A 392 -7.22 -0.26 7.85
N VAL A 393 -6.61 0.87 7.53
CA VAL A 393 -6.08 1.83 8.50
C VAL A 393 -6.98 3.07 8.50
N THR A 394 -7.73 3.24 9.59
CA THR A 394 -8.76 4.27 9.72
C THR A 394 -8.31 5.50 10.52
N GLY A 395 -7.28 5.38 11.36
CA GLY A 395 -6.61 6.48 12.05
C GLY A 395 -5.24 6.83 11.44
N ALA A 396 -4.71 8.01 11.73
CA ALA A 396 -3.36 8.38 11.31
C ALA A 396 -2.33 7.80 12.30
N MET A 397 -1.38 6.99 11.82
CA MET A 397 -0.50 6.23 12.72
C MET A 397 0.86 5.88 12.10
N ASP A 398 1.78 5.46 12.97
CA ASP A 398 3.03 4.80 12.61
C ASP A 398 2.98 3.33 13.05
N ILE A 399 3.09 2.42 12.08
CA ILE A 399 3.16 0.98 12.30
C ILE A 399 4.65 0.61 12.34
N ASN A 400 5.17 0.47 13.55
CA ASN A 400 6.57 0.18 13.83
C ASN A 400 6.92 -1.32 13.86
N LYS A 401 6.07 -2.16 13.27
CA LYS A 401 6.28 -3.60 13.13
C LYS A 401 7.01 -3.91 11.82
N SER A 402 7.81 -4.97 11.83
CA SER A 402 8.30 -5.55 10.57
C SER A 402 7.11 -6.08 9.78
N VAL A 403 7.02 -5.74 8.50
CA VAL A 403 5.92 -6.19 7.63
C VAL A 403 6.45 -7.29 6.70
N VAL A 404 5.82 -8.47 6.75
CA VAL A 404 6.14 -9.60 5.87
C VAL A 404 5.00 -9.78 4.89
N ILE A 405 5.29 -9.80 3.59
CA ILE A 405 4.28 -10.04 2.56
C ILE A 405 4.57 -11.38 1.88
N ASN A 406 3.74 -12.36 2.18
CA ASN A 406 3.85 -13.73 1.69
C ASN A 406 3.20 -13.89 0.32
N SER A 407 3.33 -15.07 -0.29
CA SER A 407 2.83 -15.37 -1.63
C SER A 407 1.32 -15.16 -1.84
N GLY A 408 0.51 -15.09 -0.78
CA GLY A 408 -0.90 -14.69 -0.85
C GLY A 408 -1.11 -13.21 -1.21
N ASN A 409 -0.04 -12.41 -1.28
CA ASN A 409 -0.03 -10.96 -1.45
C ASN A 409 -0.64 -10.22 -0.25
N GLY A 410 -0.51 -8.90 -0.23
CA GLY A 410 -1.05 -8.05 0.83
C GLY A 410 -1.68 -6.78 0.27
N ALA A 411 -2.66 -6.25 0.98
CA ALA A 411 -3.20 -4.93 0.66
C ALA A 411 -3.28 -4.04 1.90
N ILE A 412 -3.05 -2.75 1.72
CA ILE A 412 -3.25 -1.72 2.72
C ILE A 412 -4.23 -0.69 2.16
N ASN A 413 -5.38 -0.57 2.82
CA ASN A 413 -6.41 0.41 2.50
C ASN A 413 -6.36 1.54 3.53
N LEU A 414 -6.09 2.77 3.06
CA LEU A 414 -5.92 3.93 3.94
C LEU A 414 -7.14 4.86 3.90
N SER A 415 -7.77 5.11 5.04
CA SER A 415 -8.65 6.29 5.18
C SER A 415 -7.86 7.51 5.69
N GLN A 416 -6.73 7.29 6.36
CA GLN A 416 -5.83 8.31 6.89
C GLN A 416 -4.37 8.02 6.51
N HIS A 417 -3.46 8.98 6.72
CA HIS A 417 -2.04 8.79 6.41
C HIS A 417 -1.43 7.74 7.36
N ALA A 418 -0.59 6.85 6.83
CA ALA A 418 0.08 5.84 7.63
C ALA A 418 1.55 5.75 7.26
N THR A 419 2.39 5.53 8.27
CA THR A 419 3.81 5.22 8.10
C THR A 419 4.04 3.76 8.45
N LEU A 420 4.80 3.05 7.62
CA LEU A 420 5.42 1.77 7.96
C LEU A 420 6.89 2.07 8.27
N SER A 421 7.23 2.13 9.56
CA SER A 421 8.59 2.43 10.01
C SER A 421 9.44 1.18 10.23
N GLY A 422 8.82 0.02 10.39
CA GLY A 422 9.53 -1.26 10.31
C GLY A 422 9.96 -1.60 8.88
N THR A 423 10.84 -2.59 8.75
CA THR A 423 11.26 -3.10 7.44
C THR A 423 10.14 -3.92 6.79
N ILE A 424 10.08 -3.88 5.46
CA ILE A 424 9.23 -4.74 4.63
C ILE A 424 10.09 -5.85 4.05
N SER A 425 9.56 -7.07 4.02
CA SER A 425 10.22 -8.24 3.45
C SER A 425 9.21 -9.21 2.82
N GLY A 426 9.72 -10.22 2.10
CA GLY A 426 8.90 -11.23 1.44
C GLY A 426 8.85 -11.05 -0.09
N SER A 427 8.03 -11.88 -0.72
CA SER A 427 7.92 -11.99 -2.19
C SER A 427 6.52 -11.73 -2.75
N GLY A 428 5.50 -11.64 -1.89
CA GLY A 428 4.17 -11.27 -2.33
C GLY A 428 4.07 -9.79 -2.66
N ASN A 429 3.11 -9.44 -3.49
CA ASN A 429 2.88 -8.06 -3.91
C ASN A 429 2.11 -7.26 -2.87
N LEU A 430 2.43 -5.97 -2.74
CA LEU A 430 1.73 -5.01 -1.90
C LEU A 430 0.80 -4.15 -2.75
N THR A 431 -0.48 -4.10 -2.39
CA THR A 431 -1.45 -3.20 -3.03
C THR A 431 -1.87 -2.09 -2.07
N LYS A 432 -1.61 -0.85 -2.43
CA LYS A 432 -2.06 0.35 -1.71
C LYS A 432 -3.35 0.90 -2.32
N THR A 433 -4.41 1.03 -1.51
CA THR A 433 -5.70 1.63 -1.86
C THR A 433 -6.09 2.75 -0.87
N GLY A 434 -7.30 3.32 -0.99
CA GLY A 434 -7.82 4.28 0.00
C GLY A 434 -7.71 5.76 -0.38
N GLY A 435 -8.15 6.12 -1.59
CA GLY A 435 -8.26 7.53 -2.01
C GLY A 435 -6.92 8.27 -2.08
N SER A 436 -6.87 9.54 -1.66
CA SER A 436 -5.73 10.46 -1.79
C SER A 436 -4.63 10.30 -0.73
N GLN A 437 -4.76 9.33 0.19
CA GLN A 437 -3.90 9.24 1.36
C GLN A 437 -2.51 8.68 1.04
N THR A 438 -1.52 9.12 1.81
CA THR A 438 -0.12 8.70 1.68
C THR A 438 0.18 7.49 2.57
N LEU A 439 0.78 6.45 1.98
CA LEU A 439 1.49 5.40 2.70
C LEU A 439 2.99 5.72 2.67
N THR A 440 3.59 6.04 3.81
CA THR A 440 5.03 6.30 3.92
C THR A 440 5.76 5.01 4.27
N LEU A 441 6.76 4.64 3.47
CA LEU A 441 7.67 3.53 3.73
C LEU A 441 9.01 4.13 4.18
N SER A 442 9.27 4.13 5.49
CA SER A 442 10.47 4.79 6.03
C SER A 442 11.60 3.83 6.39
N GLY A 443 11.32 2.52 6.44
CA GLY A 443 12.34 1.48 6.62
C GLY A 443 13.17 1.22 5.37
N ASN A 444 14.38 0.68 5.55
CA ASN A 444 15.16 0.09 4.46
C ASN A 444 14.57 -1.26 4.10
N ASN A 445 14.00 -1.37 2.89
CA ASN A 445 13.22 -2.53 2.48
C ASN A 445 13.96 -3.39 1.44
N SER A 446 15.30 -3.37 1.45
CA SER A 446 16.13 -4.14 0.50
C SER A 446 15.86 -5.65 0.46
N GLY A 447 15.27 -6.23 1.51
CA GLY A 447 14.83 -7.63 1.57
C GLY A 447 13.44 -7.92 0.98
N TYR A 448 12.71 -6.89 0.53
CA TYR A 448 11.41 -7.02 -0.11
C TYR A 448 11.58 -7.16 -1.63
N THR A 449 11.05 -8.25 -2.18
CA THR A 449 11.20 -8.60 -3.60
C THR A 449 9.89 -8.57 -4.39
N GLY A 450 8.76 -8.43 -3.71
CA GLY A 450 7.45 -8.29 -4.33
C GLY A 450 7.25 -6.91 -4.95
N ASP A 451 6.28 -6.81 -5.85
CA ASP A 451 5.94 -5.54 -6.49
C ASP A 451 5.08 -4.67 -5.55
N ILE A 452 5.09 -3.35 -5.76
CA ILE A 452 4.19 -2.41 -5.07
C ILE A 452 3.24 -1.82 -6.11
N THR A 453 1.94 -2.01 -5.93
CA THR A 453 0.90 -1.38 -6.75
C THR A 453 0.21 -0.26 -5.97
N VAL A 454 0.24 0.96 -6.50
CA VAL A 454 -0.46 2.12 -5.94
C VAL A 454 -1.68 2.41 -6.78
N GLN A 455 -2.86 2.03 -6.29
CA GLN A 455 -4.12 2.30 -6.99
C GLN A 455 -4.49 3.77 -6.94
N THR A 456 -4.37 4.41 -5.77
CA THR A 456 -4.70 5.83 -5.57
C THR A 456 -3.82 6.45 -4.48
N GLY A 457 -3.66 7.78 -4.52
CA GLY A 457 -2.93 8.54 -3.51
C GLY A 457 -1.42 8.45 -3.72
N TYR A 458 -0.65 8.52 -2.64
CA TYR A 458 0.81 8.46 -2.69
C TYR A 458 1.36 7.22 -1.97
N VAL A 459 2.44 6.66 -2.53
CA VAL A 459 3.46 6.00 -1.72
C VAL A 459 4.61 7.00 -1.56
N SER A 460 5.03 7.23 -0.32
CA SER A 460 6.17 8.09 0.01
C SER A 460 7.32 7.22 0.51
N ILE A 461 8.55 7.53 0.12
CA ILE A 461 9.76 6.88 0.66
C ILE A 461 10.70 7.91 1.27
N THR A 462 11.34 7.54 2.38
CA THR A 462 12.38 8.36 3.03
C THR A 462 13.77 7.71 2.98
N ASP A 463 13.84 6.47 2.53
CA ASP A 463 15.07 5.72 2.25
C ASP A 463 15.04 5.28 0.76
N ALA A 464 16.19 5.32 0.09
CA ALA A 464 16.28 4.97 -1.33
C ALA A 464 15.95 3.50 -1.62
N ALA A 465 16.10 2.61 -0.64
CA ALA A 465 15.69 1.21 -0.67
C ALA A 465 14.27 0.99 -0.13
N GLY A 466 13.48 2.06 0.13
CA GLY A 466 12.16 2.00 0.73
C GLY A 466 11.10 1.27 -0.13
N LEU A 467 11.29 1.17 -1.44
CA LEU A 467 10.41 0.40 -2.33
C LEU A 467 10.81 -1.09 -2.42
N GLY A 468 11.96 -1.49 -1.87
CA GLY A 468 12.54 -2.82 -2.05
C GLY A 468 13.17 -3.04 -3.42
N ALA A 469 13.18 -4.28 -3.92
CA ALA A 469 13.78 -4.66 -5.20
C ALA A 469 12.75 -4.86 -6.33
N GLY A 470 11.45 -4.93 -5.99
CA GLY A 470 10.36 -5.13 -6.95
C GLY A 470 10.05 -3.89 -7.79
N THR A 471 9.08 -4.05 -8.70
CA THR A 471 8.57 -2.97 -9.55
C THR A 471 7.53 -2.14 -8.78
N LEU A 472 7.62 -0.81 -8.91
CA LEU A 472 6.55 0.09 -8.48
C LEU A 472 5.57 0.32 -9.63
N THR A 473 4.36 -0.20 -9.50
CA THR A 473 3.25 0.10 -10.41
C THR A 473 2.42 1.26 -9.89
N LEU A 474 2.40 2.36 -10.65
CA LEU A 474 1.49 3.49 -10.43
C LEU A 474 0.29 3.32 -11.36
N ALA A 475 -0.84 2.84 -10.83
CA ALA A 475 -2.10 2.84 -11.56
C ALA A 475 -2.64 4.29 -11.59
N ASP A 476 -3.55 4.69 -10.70
CA ASP A 476 -3.91 6.11 -10.53
C ASP A 476 -3.17 6.77 -9.35
N GLY A 477 -2.12 6.12 -8.84
CA GLY A 477 -1.28 6.58 -7.75
C GLY A 477 -0.10 7.47 -8.17
N SER A 478 0.62 7.96 -7.17
CA SER A 478 1.83 8.77 -7.33
C SER A 478 2.94 8.34 -6.37
N LEU A 479 4.18 8.69 -6.72
CA LEU A 479 5.38 8.48 -5.90
C LEU A 479 5.81 9.80 -5.27
N HIS A 480 6.09 9.79 -3.98
CA HIS A 480 6.69 10.91 -3.27
C HIS A 480 8.07 10.52 -2.74
N LEU A 481 9.09 11.23 -3.21
CA LEU A 481 10.49 11.05 -2.82
C LEU A 481 10.84 12.10 -1.76
N SER A 482 10.77 11.70 -0.50
CA SER A 482 11.12 12.50 0.69
C SER A 482 12.45 12.00 1.27
N LEU A 483 13.45 11.86 0.40
CA LEU A 483 14.78 11.33 0.74
C LEU A 483 15.64 12.40 1.43
N THR A 484 16.90 12.10 1.73
CA THR A 484 17.89 13.08 2.22
C THR A 484 19.10 13.14 1.29
N GLY A 485 19.57 14.36 0.99
CA GLY A 485 20.74 14.57 0.13
C GLY A 485 20.57 14.05 -1.30
N SER A 486 21.69 13.70 -1.95
CA SER A 486 21.70 13.05 -3.26
C SER A 486 21.43 11.55 -3.10
N SER A 487 20.43 11.01 -3.80
CA SER A 487 20.00 9.61 -3.67
C SER A 487 19.70 8.97 -5.02
N THR A 488 19.84 7.65 -5.13
CA THR A 488 19.48 6.89 -6.33
C THR A 488 18.46 5.81 -5.98
N VAL A 489 17.31 5.82 -6.66
CA VAL A 489 16.28 4.77 -6.57
C VAL A 489 16.37 3.91 -7.83
N THR A 490 16.60 2.62 -7.67
CA THR A 490 16.88 1.68 -8.77
C THR A 490 15.66 0.87 -9.20
N ASN A 491 14.52 1.02 -8.51
CA ASN A 491 13.29 0.31 -8.83
C ASN A 491 12.80 0.66 -10.24
N SER A 492 12.36 -0.37 -10.97
CA SER A 492 11.57 -0.14 -12.18
C SER A 492 10.21 0.45 -11.79
N ILE A 493 9.72 1.39 -12.60
CA ILE A 493 8.42 2.03 -12.41
C ILE A 493 7.54 1.69 -13.61
N HIS A 494 6.35 1.17 -13.34
CA HIS A 494 5.34 0.89 -14.36
C HIS A 494 4.15 1.85 -14.20
N LEU A 495 3.84 2.62 -15.23
CA LEU A 495 2.66 3.49 -15.27
C LEU A 495 1.50 2.73 -15.91
N ALA A 496 0.46 2.44 -15.11
CA ALA A 496 -0.70 1.64 -15.47
C ALA A 496 -2.03 2.41 -15.38
N ALA A 497 -1.99 3.74 -15.30
CA ALA A 497 -3.17 4.59 -15.18
C ALA A 497 -4.14 4.39 -16.34
N THR A 498 -5.44 4.32 -16.03
CA THR A 498 -6.49 4.31 -17.06
C THR A 498 -6.75 5.72 -17.59
N LYS A 499 -6.85 5.87 -18.93
CA LYS A 499 -7.12 7.14 -19.62
C LYS A 499 -8.35 7.87 -19.04
N GLY A 500 -8.13 8.92 -18.23
CA GLY A 500 -9.22 9.63 -17.56
C GLY A 500 -8.86 11.01 -16.95
N GLY A 501 -7.72 11.61 -17.32
CA GLY A 501 -7.32 12.94 -16.83
C GLY A 501 -6.67 12.99 -15.44
N LYS A 502 -6.47 11.84 -14.79
CA LYS A 502 -5.57 11.71 -13.63
C LYS A 502 -4.19 11.33 -14.14
N PHE A 503 -3.15 12.01 -13.67
CA PHE A 503 -1.76 11.77 -14.06
C PHE A 503 -1.00 11.18 -12.87
N SER A 504 -0.27 10.09 -13.09
CA SER A 504 0.74 9.66 -12.12
C SER A 504 1.79 10.75 -11.99
N SER A 505 2.28 10.97 -10.77
CA SER A 505 3.28 11.99 -10.51
C SER A 505 4.43 11.45 -9.67
N ILE A 506 5.59 12.04 -9.87
CA ILE A 506 6.76 11.88 -9.02
C ILE A 506 7.02 13.22 -8.36
N LYS A 507 6.79 13.30 -7.06
CA LYS A 507 7.08 14.48 -6.25
C LYS A 507 8.45 14.34 -5.62
N VAL A 508 9.30 15.36 -5.77
CA VAL A 508 10.61 15.44 -5.09
C VAL A 508 10.65 16.71 -4.24
N ASP A 509 10.91 16.54 -2.94
CA ASP A 509 10.88 17.66 -1.99
C ASP A 509 12.03 18.65 -2.19
N THR A 510 11.86 19.88 -1.68
CA THR A 510 12.84 20.97 -1.82
C THR A 510 14.20 20.59 -1.24
N GLY A 511 15.28 20.90 -1.97
CA GLY A 511 16.65 20.63 -1.53
C GLY A 511 17.13 19.19 -1.79
N GLN A 512 16.25 18.33 -2.31
CA GLN A 512 16.58 16.97 -2.69
C GLN A 512 17.06 16.86 -4.13
N ASP A 513 18.01 15.97 -4.37
CA ASP A 513 18.49 15.59 -5.69
C ASP A 513 18.40 14.06 -5.83
N VAL A 514 17.45 13.59 -6.63
CA VAL A 514 17.13 12.17 -6.70
C VAL A 514 17.27 11.66 -8.12
N THR A 515 18.12 10.65 -8.30
CA THR A 515 18.22 9.89 -9.55
C THR A 515 17.29 8.68 -9.53
N LEU A 516 16.50 8.50 -10.59
CA LEU A 516 15.81 7.24 -10.87
C LEU A 516 16.60 6.47 -11.91
N ASP A 517 17.08 5.28 -11.56
CA ASP A 517 17.93 4.44 -12.43
C ASP A 517 17.31 3.05 -12.67
N GLY A 518 15.99 2.94 -12.54
CA GLY A 518 15.22 1.77 -12.98
C GLY A 518 14.31 2.13 -14.15
N ALA A 519 14.00 1.16 -15.01
CA ALA A 519 13.22 1.38 -16.23
C ALA A 519 11.82 1.94 -15.91
N ILE A 520 11.40 2.97 -16.65
CA ILE A 520 10.08 3.59 -16.55
C ILE A 520 9.25 3.18 -17.76
N SER A 521 8.38 2.19 -17.55
CA SER A 521 7.51 1.65 -18.59
C SER A 521 6.11 2.25 -18.51
N VAL A 522 5.43 2.35 -19.64
CA VAL A 522 4.03 2.80 -19.73
C VAL A 522 3.16 1.69 -20.33
N ALA A 523 1.96 1.49 -19.79
CA ALA A 523 1.00 0.55 -20.36
C ALA A 523 0.33 1.07 -21.64
N ASP A 524 0.30 2.40 -21.84
CA ASP A 524 -0.32 3.05 -23.00
C ASP A 524 0.55 4.26 -23.39
N ALA A 525 0.84 4.38 -24.69
CA ALA A 525 1.70 5.43 -25.24
C ALA A 525 1.17 6.86 -25.02
N GLY A 526 -0.10 7.03 -24.59
CA GLY A 526 -0.67 8.33 -24.22
C GLY A 526 -0.58 8.69 -22.73
N GLN A 527 0.09 7.88 -21.90
CA GLN A 527 0.21 8.17 -20.46
C GLN A 527 1.28 9.20 -20.16
N ASN A 528 0.93 10.20 -19.35
CA ASN A 528 1.82 11.29 -18.97
C ASN A 528 2.27 11.10 -17.52
N ILE A 529 3.49 11.58 -17.22
CA ILE A 529 4.00 11.64 -15.86
C ILE A 529 4.34 13.07 -15.48
N GLY A 530 3.87 13.49 -14.30
CA GLY A 530 4.13 14.82 -13.76
C GLY A 530 5.29 14.81 -12.76
N LYS A 531 6.32 15.62 -12.98
CA LYS A 531 7.32 15.95 -11.96
C LYS A 531 6.79 17.10 -11.08
N LEU A 532 6.58 16.83 -9.79
CA LEU A 532 6.14 17.79 -8.77
C LEU A 532 7.26 18.10 -7.76
N GLY A 533 7.04 19.14 -6.94
CA GLY A 533 7.97 19.56 -5.89
C GLY A 533 9.24 20.24 -6.42
N ASN A 534 9.92 20.99 -5.55
CA ASN A 534 11.02 21.88 -5.95
C ASN A 534 12.39 21.20 -6.03
N GLY A 535 12.51 19.94 -5.62
CA GLY A 535 13.76 19.19 -5.77
C GLY A 535 14.07 18.82 -7.22
N THR A 536 15.30 18.34 -7.42
CA THR A 536 15.79 17.82 -8.70
C THR A 536 15.42 16.35 -8.84
N LEU A 537 14.78 16.00 -9.95
CA LEU A 537 14.62 14.61 -10.37
C LEU A 537 15.55 14.36 -11.56
N THR A 538 16.44 13.38 -11.48
CA THR A 538 17.30 12.98 -12.59
C THR A 538 16.87 11.61 -13.11
N LEU A 539 16.60 11.49 -14.41
CA LEU A 539 16.42 10.20 -15.05
C LEU A 539 17.79 9.65 -15.44
N GLY A 540 18.17 8.54 -14.81
CA GLY A 540 19.41 7.82 -15.05
C GLY A 540 19.47 7.19 -16.43
N SER A 541 20.58 6.51 -16.72
CA SER A 541 20.79 5.86 -18.01
C SER A 541 19.85 4.67 -18.23
N ALA A 542 19.45 3.99 -17.16
CA ALA A 542 18.54 2.85 -17.21
C ALA A 542 17.05 3.23 -17.20
N ALA A 543 16.73 4.51 -16.95
CA ALA A 543 15.35 4.98 -16.79
C ALA A 543 14.47 4.81 -18.05
N ASN A 544 15.05 4.88 -19.25
CA ASN A 544 14.43 4.67 -20.57
C ASN A 544 12.90 4.88 -20.63
N PHE A 545 12.44 6.09 -20.31
CA PHE A 545 11.01 6.40 -20.33
C PHE A 545 10.48 6.41 -21.76
N SER A 546 9.50 5.56 -22.08
CA SER A 546 9.15 5.22 -23.48
C SER A 546 7.73 5.57 -23.95
N GLY A 547 7.02 6.51 -23.30
CA GLY A 547 5.75 6.98 -23.86
C GLY A 547 5.19 8.29 -23.29
N GLY A 548 4.14 8.81 -23.95
CA GLY A 548 3.38 10.01 -23.62
C GLY A 548 4.21 11.27 -23.38
N THR A 549 3.77 12.07 -22.41
CA THR A 549 4.35 13.37 -22.08
C THR A 549 4.99 13.35 -20.69
N LEU A 550 6.23 13.80 -20.60
CA LEU A 550 6.92 14.10 -19.34
C LEU A 550 6.67 15.57 -18.98
N THR A 551 5.79 15.82 -18.02
CA THR A 551 5.40 17.17 -17.62
C THR A 551 6.21 17.64 -16.42
N LEU A 552 7.02 18.69 -16.58
CA LEU A 552 7.73 19.36 -15.49
C LEU A 552 6.80 20.40 -14.89
N ASN A 553 6.18 20.08 -13.74
CA ASN A 553 5.31 21.02 -13.04
C ASN A 553 6.03 21.95 -12.08
N GLN A 554 7.11 21.45 -11.43
CA GLN A 554 7.91 22.18 -10.44
C GLN A 554 9.33 21.59 -10.36
N GLY A 555 10.29 22.40 -9.89
CA GLY A 555 11.68 21.98 -9.66
C GLY A 555 12.45 21.71 -10.96
N ALA A 556 13.54 20.95 -10.86
CA ALA A 556 14.39 20.60 -12.00
C ALA A 556 14.21 19.14 -12.46
N LEU A 557 14.40 18.91 -13.76
CA LEU A 557 14.54 17.58 -14.34
C LEU A 557 15.93 17.44 -14.96
N GLY A 558 16.69 16.42 -14.56
CA GLY A 558 17.92 16.00 -15.22
C GLY A 558 17.68 14.80 -16.13
N LEU A 559 18.36 14.74 -17.27
CA LEU A 559 18.48 13.56 -18.12
C LEU A 559 19.96 13.18 -18.18
N GLN A 560 20.34 11.96 -17.80
CA GLN A 560 21.75 11.55 -17.77
C GLN A 560 22.33 11.16 -19.13
N ALA A 561 21.47 10.73 -20.06
CA ALA A 561 21.86 10.34 -21.40
C ALA A 561 20.70 10.57 -22.38
N SER A 562 21.00 10.56 -23.68
CA SER A 562 19.97 10.61 -24.73
C SER A 562 19.00 9.41 -24.69
N GLY A 563 19.37 8.32 -24.02
CA GLY A 563 18.52 7.15 -23.79
C GLY A 563 17.68 7.21 -22.51
N SER A 564 17.81 8.25 -21.67
CA SER A 564 16.99 8.39 -20.45
C SER A 564 15.50 8.54 -20.76
N ILE A 565 15.17 9.10 -21.93
CA ILE A 565 13.83 9.15 -22.51
C ILE A 565 13.89 8.68 -23.96
N SER A 566 12.92 7.90 -24.42
CA SER A 566 12.85 7.40 -25.80
C SER A 566 12.45 8.52 -26.77
N SER A 567 12.84 8.37 -28.05
CA SER A 567 12.39 9.26 -29.13
C SER A 567 10.85 9.27 -29.23
N GLY A 568 10.26 10.46 -29.34
CA GLY A 568 8.81 10.64 -29.44
C GLY A 568 8.12 10.99 -28.12
N VAL A 569 8.81 10.87 -26.98
CA VAL A 569 8.33 11.47 -25.72
C VAL A 569 8.31 12.98 -25.85
N LEU A 570 7.19 13.61 -25.52
CA LEU A 570 7.09 15.07 -25.40
C LEU A 570 7.57 15.50 -24.02
N VAL A 571 8.48 16.48 -23.95
CA VAL A 571 8.82 17.12 -22.66
C VAL A 571 8.02 18.41 -22.56
N TYR A 572 7.10 18.48 -21.60
CA TYR A 572 6.19 19.59 -21.42
C TYR A 572 6.55 20.39 -20.17
N LEU A 573 6.92 21.65 -20.35
CA LEU A 573 7.23 22.56 -19.27
C LEU A 573 5.95 23.33 -18.90
N ALA A 574 5.21 22.85 -17.89
CA ALA A 574 3.99 23.49 -17.33
C ALA A 574 4.18 24.04 -15.88
N GLY A 575 4.18 25.35 -15.55
CA GLY A 575 4.35 25.88 -14.16
C GLY A 575 5.76 25.93 -13.47
N GLY A 576 6.09 27.03 -12.77
CA GLY A 576 7.35 27.23 -11.99
C GLY A 576 8.63 27.43 -12.82
N SER A 577 9.67 28.10 -12.31
CA SER A 577 10.97 28.29 -12.99
C SER A 577 11.82 27.02 -13.00
N GLY A 578 11.31 25.97 -13.64
CA GLY A 578 11.95 24.67 -13.72
C GLY A 578 13.09 24.64 -14.73
N SER A 579 14.21 24.04 -14.34
CA SER A 579 15.36 23.80 -15.21
C SER A 579 15.30 22.39 -15.79
N LEU A 580 15.52 22.27 -17.11
CA LEU A 580 15.86 21.01 -17.75
C LEU A 580 17.38 20.93 -17.84
N THR A 581 17.98 19.92 -17.24
CA THR A 581 19.42 19.67 -17.29
C THR A 581 19.70 18.47 -18.17
N LEU A 582 20.49 18.65 -19.23
CA LEU A 582 20.95 17.58 -20.11
C LEU A 582 22.40 17.27 -19.76
N HIS A 583 22.65 16.07 -19.24
CA HIS A 583 24.00 15.56 -18.98
C HIS A 583 24.39 14.58 -20.09
N GLY A 584 25.71 14.47 -20.32
CA GLY A 584 26.27 13.57 -21.30
C GLY A 584 26.21 14.14 -22.72
N ALA A 585 27.30 13.97 -23.47
CA ALA A 585 27.31 14.33 -24.88
C ALA A 585 26.37 13.43 -25.68
N GLY A 586 25.57 14.01 -26.59
CA GLY A 586 24.64 13.22 -27.40
C GLY A 586 23.55 14.01 -28.12
N THR A 587 22.62 13.28 -28.73
CA THR A 587 21.49 13.83 -29.49
C THR A 587 20.17 13.53 -28.79
N PHE A 588 19.40 14.57 -28.47
CA PHE A 588 18.04 14.48 -27.95
C PHE A 588 17.06 14.82 -29.08
N ALA A 589 16.19 13.87 -29.43
CA ALA A 589 15.21 14.03 -30.51
C ALA A 589 13.81 14.43 -30.02
N ASN A 590 13.67 14.69 -28.72
CA ASN A 590 12.40 14.97 -28.07
C ASN A 590 11.97 16.41 -28.29
N ASN A 591 10.70 16.61 -28.62
CA ASN A 591 10.12 17.93 -28.70
C ASN A 591 9.98 18.53 -27.29
N LEU A 592 10.16 19.85 -27.20
CA LEU A 592 9.96 20.64 -26.00
C LEU A 592 8.74 21.54 -26.21
N LEU A 593 7.73 21.42 -25.33
CA LEU A 593 6.56 22.29 -25.31
C LEU A 593 6.63 23.22 -24.11
N LEU A 594 6.52 24.52 -24.35
CA LEU A 594 6.74 25.59 -23.38
C LEU A 594 5.40 26.26 -23.07
N ASP A 595 5.02 26.23 -21.79
CA ASP A 595 3.97 27.09 -21.22
C ASP A 595 4.52 28.04 -20.12
N LYS A 596 5.84 28.24 -20.15
CA LYS A 596 6.64 29.15 -19.30
C LYS A 596 8.04 29.29 -19.90
N ASP A 597 8.83 30.24 -19.38
CA ASP A 597 10.25 30.37 -19.75
C ASP A 597 11.03 29.08 -19.49
N ALA A 598 11.78 28.64 -20.49
CA ALA A 598 12.58 27.43 -20.44
C ALA A 598 14.02 27.76 -20.05
N TYR A 599 14.53 27.05 -19.05
CA TYR A 599 15.93 27.07 -18.65
C TYR A 599 16.56 25.72 -18.99
N LEU A 600 17.44 25.70 -19.98
CA LEU A 600 18.15 24.49 -20.41
C LEU A 600 19.61 24.59 -20.00
N VAL A 601 20.05 23.64 -19.16
CA VAL A 601 21.43 23.56 -18.67
C VAL A 601 22.10 22.36 -19.32
N ASN A 602 23.23 22.55 -19.99
CA ASN A 602 24.09 21.46 -20.46
C ASN A 602 25.55 21.74 -20.10
N ALA A 603 26.15 20.80 -19.38
CA ALA A 603 27.58 20.82 -19.06
C ALA A 603 28.42 20.28 -20.23
N ASP A 604 27.88 19.30 -20.95
CA ASP A 604 28.50 18.64 -22.10
C ASP A 604 27.92 19.15 -23.43
N ASP A 605 28.55 18.78 -24.54
CA ASP A 605 28.07 19.12 -25.89
C ASP A 605 26.84 18.28 -26.27
N VAL A 606 25.71 18.95 -26.48
CA VAL A 606 24.41 18.33 -26.73
C VAL A 606 23.81 18.83 -28.03
N THR A 607 23.22 17.95 -28.83
CA THR A 607 22.40 18.32 -30.00
C THR A 607 20.93 18.08 -29.69
N LEU A 608 20.08 19.09 -29.85
CA LEU A 608 18.63 18.99 -29.77
C LEU A 608 18.05 19.05 -31.18
N THR A 609 17.54 17.93 -31.68
CA THR A 609 16.89 17.85 -33.01
C THR A 609 15.37 17.95 -32.93
N GLY A 610 14.79 17.80 -31.73
CA GLY A 610 13.37 18.06 -31.51
C GLY A 610 13.05 19.54 -31.53
N ASN A 611 11.80 19.88 -31.85
CA ASN A 611 11.34 21.27 -31.93
C ASN A 611 11.05 21.82 -30.53
N ILE A 612 11.43 23.06 -30.29
CA ILE A 612 11.02 23.91 -29.17
C ILE A 612 9.82 24.73 -29.65
N SER A 613 8.67 24.51 -29.03
CA SER A 613 7.39 25.10 -29.40
C SER A 613 6.65 25.62 -28.17
N VAL A 614 5.66 26.50 -28.37
CA VAL A 614 4.82 27.04 -27.29
C VAL A 614 3.38 26.57 -27.48
N GLY A 615 2.67 26.32 -26.37
CA GLY A 615 1.23 26.02 -26.42
C GLY A 615 0.43 27.30 -26.63
N SER A 616 0.52 28.21 -25.66
CA SER A 616 -0.07 29.55 -25.74
C SER A 616 0.74 30.55 -24.93
N GLY A 617 1.04 31.72 -25.48
CA GLY A 617 1.79 32.78 -24.78
C GLY A 617 3.14 33.07 -25.41
N THR A 618 3.95 33.85 -24.68
CA THR A 618 5.29 34.26 -25.08
C THR A 618 6.27 33.80 -24.02
N TYR A 619 7.15 32.87 -24.39
CA TYR A 619 8.08 32.23 -23.45
C TYR A 619 9.48 32.21 -24.01
N SER A 620 10.42 32.59 -23.15
CA SER A 620 11.83 32.73 -23.46
C SER A 620 12.53 31.38 -23.37
N PHE A 621 13.63 31.25 -24.10
CA PHE A 621 14.53 30.11 -24.06
C PHE A 621 15.90 30.58 -23.55
N THR A 622 16.34 30.05 -22.41
CA THR A 622 17.64 30.37 -21.81
C THR A 622 18.55 29.16 -21.81
N LYS A 623 19.68 29.27 -22.52
CA LYS A 623 20.79 28.32 -22.52
C LYS A 623 21.77 28.67 -21.40
N GLN A 624 22.06 27.69 -20.55
CA GLN A 624 23.02 27.75 -19.46
C GLN A 624 24.02 26.58 -19.52
N GLY A 625 25.06 26.62 -18.68
CA GLY A 625 26.10 25.59 -18.63
C GLY A 625 27.21 25.78 -19.66
N ALA A 626 28.38 25.20 -19.41
CA ALA A 626 29.59 25.45 -20.18
C ALA A 626 29.61 24.79 -21.58
N GLY A 627 28.82 23.75 -21.80
CA GLY A 627 28.83 22.96 -23.03
C GLY A 627 28.18 23.68 -24.22
N THR A 628 28.40 23.13 -25.41
CA THR A 628 27.75 23.55 -26.66
C THR A 628 26.37 22.91 -26.77
N LEU A 629 25.32 23.71 -26.84
CA LEU A 629 24.01 23.23 -27.26
C LEU A 629 23.82 23.52 -28.75
N THR A 630 23.68 22.48 -29.56
CA THR A 630 23.34 22.58 -30.98
C THR A 630 21.83 22.46 -31.15
N LEU A 631 21.17 23.52 -31.63
CA LEU A 631 19.76 23.50 -32.03
C LEU A 631 19.67 23.13 -33.50
N ALA A 632 19.01 22.00 -33.79
CA ALA A 632 18.80 21.47 -35.14
C ALA A 632 17.32 21.28 -35.50
N GLY A 633 16.41 21.43 -34.53
CA GLY A 633 14.97 21.45 -34.75
C GLY A 633 14.49 22.78 -35.35
N SER A 634 13.31 22.77 -35.96
CA SER A 634 12.65 24.01 -36.41
C SER A 634 11.86 24.58 -35.24
N ASN A 635 12.38 25.62 -34.61
CA ASN A 635 11.87 26.15 -33.37
C ASN A 635 10.84 27.27 -33.61
N SER A 636 9.76 27.28 -32.84
CA SER A 636 8.62 28.19 -33.01
C SER A 636 8.16 28.83 -31.70
N TYR A 637 9.03 28.87 -30.69
CA TYR A 637 8.78 29.65 -29.48
C TYR A 637 8.83 31.14 -29.79
N THR A 638 8.10 31.95 -29.04
CA THR A 638 7.86 33.36 -29.40
C THR A 638 8.58 34.35 -28.50
N GLY A 639 9.23 33.89 -27.42
CA GLY A 639 10.02 34.74 -26.53
C GLY A 639 11.50 34.80 -26.92
N ASN A 640 12.28 35.52 -26.10
CA ASN A 640 13.68 35.81 -26.37
C ASN A 640 14.57 34.59 -26.15
N THR A 641 15.73 34.59 -26.79
CA THR A 641 16.79 33.59 -26.60
C THR A 641 17.93 34.21 -25.82
N THR A 642 18.21 33.69 -24.63
CA THR A 642 19.35 34.13 -23.82
C THR A 642 20.41 33.04 -23.78
N ILE A 643 21.66 33.38 -24.09
CA ILE A 643 22.81 32.50 -23.92
C ILE A 643 23.61 33.06 -22.74
N SER A 644 23.44 32.47 -21.56
CA SER A 644 24.10 32.96 -20.35
C SER A 644 25.49 32.36 -20.14
N ALA A 645 25.73 31.16 -20.70
CA ALA A 645 27.02 30.48 -20.64
C ALA A 645 27.19 29.45 -21.77
N GLY A 646 28.45 29.16 -22.10
CA GLY A 646 28.81 28.18 -23.12
C GLY A 646 28.49 28.65 -24.54
N THR A 647 28.24 27.70 -25.44
CA THR A 647 27.92 27.97 -26.84
C THR A 647 26.50 27.53 -27.17
N LEU A 648 25.73 28.37 -27.87
CA LEU A 648 24.55 27.94 -28.63
C LEU A 648 24.97 27.85 -30.11
N ALA A 649 24.96 26.65 -30.67
CA ALA A 649 25.17 26.43 -32.09
C ALA A 649 23.81 26.32 -32.80
N ALA A 650 23.59 27.11 -33.85
CA ALA A 650 22.36 27.08 -34.63
C ALA A 650 22.62 26.37 -35.96
N THR A 651 21.85 25.32 -36.23
CA THR A 651 21.95 24.50 -37.45
C THR A 651 20.59 24.48 -38.16
N GLY A 652 20.54 25.00 -39.40
CA GLY A 652 19.31 25.26 -40.14
C GLY A 652 18.67 26.62 -39.76
N GLY A 653 18.19 27.38 -40.74
CA GLY A 653 17.81 28.78 -40.54
C GLY A 653 16.52 29.09 -39.80
N ASN A 654 15.97 28.08 -39.11
CA ASN A 654 14.85 28.23 -38.16
C ASN A 654 15.24 27.62 -36.80
N ALA A 655 16.55 27.50 -36.50
CA ALA A 655 17.03 26.91 -35.26
C ALA A 655 16.87 27.88 -34.09
N ILE A 656 16.81 29.18 -34.35
CA ILE A 656 16.31 30.18 -33.41
C ILE A 656 15.01 30.72 -34.00
N ALA A 657 14.01 31.00 -33.16
CA ALA A 657 12.77 31.55 -33.70
C ALA A 657 13.04 32.95 -34.29
N ASP A 658 12.59 33.20 -35.53
CA ASP A 658 12.89 34.43 -36.29
C ASP A 658 12.50 35.72 -35.57
N THR A 659 11.50 35.68 -34.68
CA THR A 659 11.06 36.85 -33.89
C THR A 659 11.85 37.05 -32.60
N SER A 660 12.75 36.13 -32.24
CA SER A 660 13.47 36.13 -30.98
C SER A 660 14.58 37.19 -31.00
N VAL A 661 14.57 38.09 -30.02
CA VAL A 661 15.79 38.84 -29.68
C VAL A 661 16.77 37.89 -29.01
N VAL A 662 17.99 37.79 -29.54
CA VAL A 662 19.06 36.97 -29.00
C VAL A 662 19.98 37.81 -28.12
N THR A 663 20.06 37.46 -26.84
CA THR A 663 21.01 38.05 -25.89
C THR A 663 22.18 37.09 -25.70
N VAL A 664 23.38 37.50 -26.12
CA VAL A 664 24.62 36.75 -25.88
C VAL A 664 25.36 37.41 -24.72
N GLU A 665 25.30 36.81 -23.53
CA GLU A 665 25.95 37.37 -22.35
C GLU A 665 27.49 37.31 -22.46
N SER A 666 28.19 38.10 -21.65
CA SER A 666 29.66 38.13 -21.66
C SER A 666 30.22 36.75 -21.33
N GLY A 667 31.17 36.27 -22.15
CA GLY A 667 31.74 34.92 -22.03
C GLY A 667 30.92 33.81 -22.70
N ALA A 668 29.70 34.11 -23.18
CA ALA A 668 28.90 33.19 -23.97
C ALA A 668 29.13 33.37 -25.48
N ARG A 669 28.66 32.39 -26.26
CA ARG A 669 28.84 32.36 -27.72
C ARG A 669 27.59 31.91 -28.47
N LEU A 670 27.21 32.64 -29.50
CA LEU A 670 26.35 32.16 -30.59
C LEU A 670 27.23 31.73 -31.76
N ALA A 671 27.05 30.52 -32.29
CA ALA A 671 27.79 30.01 -33.44
C ALA A 671 26.83 29.52 -34.53
N LEU A 672 26.96 30.05 -35.75
CA LEU A 672 26.12 29.64 -36.87
C LEU A 672 26.78 28.53 -37.68
N SER A 673 25.99 27.51 -38.00
CA SER A 673 26.37 26.42 -38.91
C SER A 673 25.51 26.40 -40.18
N SER A 674 24.55 27.31 -40.29
CA SER A 674 23.73 27.60 -41.47
C SER A 674 23.29 29.06 -41.40
N ASP A 675 22.74 29.59 -42.48
CA ASP A 675 22.11 30.92 -42.46
C ASP A 675 21.00 30.95 -41.41
N GLU A 676 20.84 32.06 -40.69
CA GLU A 676 19.88 32.18 -39.57
C GLU A 676 19.21 33.57 -39.59
N THR A 677 17.94 33.64 -39.21
CA THR A 677 17.22 34.90 -38.99
C THR A 677 16.85 35.04 -37.52
N ILE A 678 17.05 36.23 -36.95
CA ILE A 678 16.68 36.54 -35.56
C ILE A 678 15.98 37.91 -35.49
N GLY A 679 15.17 38.14 -34.46
CA GLY A 679 14.36 39.35 -34.32
C GLY A 679 15.09 40.52 -33.66
N GLY A 680 16.31 40.27 -33.18
CA GLY A 680 17.20 41.29 -32.63
C GLY A 680 18.46 40.70 -32.01
N LEU A 681 19.49 41.52 -31.79
CA LEU A 681 20.75 41.08 -31.17
C LEU A 681 21.19 42.02 -30.05
N SER A 682 21.48 41.47 -28.87
CA SER A 682 22.01 42.23 -27.73
C SER A 682 23.05 41.46 -26.91
N GLY A 683 23.72 42.16 -26.00
CA GLY A 683 24.69 41.57 -25.07
C GLY A 683 26.16 41.85 -25.43
N GLY A 684 27.07 41.20 -24.71
CA GLY A 684 28.53 41.44 -24.79
C GLY A 684 29.37 40.20 -25.13
N GLY A 685 28.72 39.09 -25.47
CA GLY A 685 29.40 37.84 -25.84
C GLY A 685 29.96 37.81 -27.26
N SER A 686 30.23 36.61 -27.77
CA SER A 686 30.73 36.43 -29.14
C SER A 686 29.68 35.84 -30.07
N VAL A 687 29.60 36.35 -31.29
CA VAL A 687 28.81 35.78 -32.38
C VAL A 687 29.77 35.36 -33.48
N ALA A 688 29.75 34.09 -33.87
CA ALA A 688 30.53 33.60 -35.00
C ALA A 688 29.62 33.12 -36.12
N LEU A 689 29.71 33.82 -37.24
CA LEU A 689 28.95 33.51 -38.44
C LEU A 689 29.56 32.34 -39.22
N ASN A 690 30.84 32.03 -38.98
CA ASN A 690 31.62 31.14 -39.82
C ASN A 690 31.50 31.60 -41.28
N ALA A 691 30.94 30.79 -42.19
CA ALA A 691 30.70 31.16 -43.58
C ALA A 691 29.22 31.50 -43.89
N ASN A 692 28.38 31.63 -42.85
CA ASN A 692 26.92 31.73 -42.97
C ASN A 692 26.40 33.17 -42.85
N HIS A 693 25.18 33.40 -43.29
CA HIS A 693 24.49 34.68 -43.26
C HIS A 693 23.61 34.82 -42.01
N LEU A 694 23.85 35.85 -41.19
CA LEU A 694 22.93 36.26 -40.13
C LEU A 694 22.06 37.42 -40.59
N THR A 695 20.75 37.24 -40.57
CA THR A 695 19.77 38.32 -40.76
C THR A 695 19.18 38.72 -39.42
N ILE A 696 19.22 40.01 -39.08
CA ILE A 696 18.66 40.58 -37.86
C ILE A 696 17.47 41.46 -38.26
N ASP A 697 16.24 40.94 -38.11
CA ASP A 697 14.98 41.66 -38.33
C ASP A 697 14.58 42.48 -37.10
N GLU A 698 15.40 43.48 -36.82
CA GLU A 698 15.35 44.29 -35.62
C GLU A 698 14.11 45.20 -35.64
N VAL A 699 13.06 44.84 -34.87
CA VAL A 699 11.85 45.68 -34.75
C VAL A 699 12.02 46.78 -33.69
N ASN A 700 12.68 46.45 -32.58
CA ASN A 700 12.96 47.36 -31.47
C ASN A 700 14.46 47.62 -31.37
N SER A 701 14.89 48.80 -30.92
CA SER A 701 16.32 49.09 -30.89
C SER A 701 17.07 48.27 -29.84
N ASN A 702 18.18 47.64 -30.24
CA ASN A 702 19.04 46.81 -29.39
C ASN A 702 20.52 47.17 -29.53
N THR A 703 21.29 46.90 -28.48
CA THR A 703 22.74 47.18 -28.43
C THR A 703 23.53 45.90 -28.19
N PHE A 704 24.50 45.65 -29.07
CA PHE A 704 25.45 44.57 -28.95
C PHE A 704 26.88 45.14 -28.84
N THR A 705 27.51 44.89 -27.70
CA THR A 705 28.87 45.38 -27.37
C THR A 705 29.95 44.31 -27.59
N GLY A 706 29.52 43.10 -27.97
CA GLY A 706 30.38 41.96 -28.19
C GLY A 706 31.09 41.97 -29.54
N VAL A 707 31.62 40.80 -29.94
CA VAL A 707 32.33 40.62 -31.21
C VAL A 707 31.51 39.77 -32.17
N ILE A 708 31.34 40.23 -33.41
CA ILE A 708 30.82 39.43 -34.53
C ILE A 708 32.02 39.05 -35.39
N SER A 709 32.14 37.77 -35.76
CA SER A 709 33.33 37.20 -36.41
C SER A 709 32.98 36.20 -37.50
N GLY A 710 33.91 35.95 -38.43
CA GLY A 710 33.76 34.97 -39.52
C GLY A 710 33.89 35.60 -40.92
N SER A 711 33.74 34.78 -41.95
CA SER A 711 33.71 35.18 -43.36
C SER A 711 32.30 35.29 -43.95
N GLY A 712 31.27 34.95 -43.16
CA GLY A 712 29.86 35.07 -43.51
C GLY A 712 29.39 36.52 -43.62
N ALA A 713 28.09 36.72 -43.86
CA ALA A 713 27.49 38.04 -44.05
C ALA A 713 26.55 38.42 -42.90
N LEU A 714 26.37 39.71 -42.65
CA LEU A 714 25.43 40.26 -41.69
C LEU A 714 24.42 41.16 -42.42
N THR A 715 23.12 40.92 -42.27
CA THR A 715 22.09 41.83 -42.75
C THR A 715 21.26 42.37 -41.61
N LYS A 716 21.19 43.69 -41.49
CA LYS A 716 20.26 44.40 -40.63
C LYS A 716 19.01 44.76 -41.44
N THR A 717 17.86 44.28 -41.00
CA THR A 717 16.54 44.64 -41.52
C THR A 717 15.62 45.04 -40.35
N GLY A 718 14.33 45.24 -40.59
CA GLY A 718 13.39 45.71 -39.59
C GLY A 718 13.54 47.21 -39.30
N ALA A 719 12.50 47.82 -38.72
CA ALA A 719 12.40 49.26 -38.55
C ALA A 719 13.27 49.83 -37.40
N GLY A 720 13.70 48.99 -36.46
CA GLY A 720 14.46 49.38 -35.27
C GLY A 720 15.92 49.74 -35.57
N THR A 721 16.62 50.21 -34.53
CA THR A 721 18.05 50.53 -34.59
C THR A 721 18.89 49.43 -33.95
N LEU A 722 19.82 48.83 -34.70
CA LEU A 722 20.86 47.98 -34.10
C LEU A 722 22.06 48.86 -33.76
N THR A 723 22.60 48.78 -32.56
CA THR A 723 23.83 49.50 -32.15
C THR A 723 24.96 48.49 -31.94
N LEU A 724 26.04 48.62 -32.73
CA LEU A 724 27.22 47.76 -32.66
C LEU A 724 28.42 48.56 -32.12
N SER A 725 28.84 48.34 -30.88
CA SER A 725 29.89 49.13 -30.22
C SER A 725 31.16 48.35 -29.88
N GLY A 726 31.45 47.31 -30.67
CA GLY A 726 32.61 46.44 -30.51
C GLY A 726 33.55 46.43 -31.72
N ASN A 727 34.68 45.74 -31.57
CA ASN A 727 35.59 45.47 -32.69
C ASN A 727 35.17 44.17 -33.36
N HIS A 728 34.30 44.25 -34.36
CA HIS A 728 33.80 43.09 -35.11
C HIS A 728 34.83 42.66 -36.16
N THR A 729 35.31 41.42 -36.03
CA THR A 729 36.26 40.78 -36.96
C THR A 729 35.56 40.04 -38.11
N LEU A 730 34.32 40.42 -38.39
CA LEU A 730 33.53 39.94 -39.52
C LEU A 730 34.15 40.44 -40.82
N THR A 731 34.66 39.52 -41.65
CA THR A 731 35.32 39.85 -42.92
C THR A 731 34.38 39.86 -44.12
N GLY A 732 33.22 39.19 -44.03
CA GLY A 732 32.19 39.28 -45.05
C GLY A 732 31.35 40.56 -44.90
N ALA A 733 30.44 40.77 -45.86
CA ALA A 733 29.72 42.04 -45.98
C ALA A 733 28.71 42.25 -44.84
N THR A 734 28.57 43.51 -44.41
CA THR A 734 27.47 44.00 -43.59
C THR A 734 26.53 44.83 -44.47
N THR A 735 25.25 44.48 -44.51
CA THR A 735 24.23 45.17 -45.30
C THR A 735 23.13 45.70 -44.39
N ILE A 736 22.79 46.98 -44.51
CA ILE A 736 21.64 47.58 -43.83
C ILE A 736 20.53 47.72 -44.87
N SER A 737 19.57 46.81 -44.82
CA SER A 737 18.44 46.73 -45.76
C SER A 737 17.25 47.59 -45.33
N ALA A 738 17.06 47.79 -44.01
CA ALA A 738 16.00 48.63 -43.45
C ALA A 738 16.35 49.07 -42.01
N GLY A 739 15.68 50.13 -41.54
CA GLY A 739 15.90 50.71 -40.22
C GLY A 739 17.24 51.42 -40.12
N ALA A 740 17.84 51.42 -38.92
CA ALA A 740 19.13 52.05 -38.68
C ALA A 740 20.19 51.10 -38.11
N LEU A 741 21.45 51.33 -38.48
CA LEU A 741 22.62 50.80 -37.77
C LEU A 741 23.37 51.97 -37.14
N HIS A 742 23.53 51.88 -35.82
CA HIS A 742 24.45 52.71 -35.04
C HIS A 742 25.72 51.92 -34.77
N GLY A 743 26.86 52.57 -34.57
CA GLY A 743 28.03 51.83 -34.08
C GLY A 743 29.35 52.56 -33.97
N GLU A 744 30.22 51.99 -33.15
CA GLU A 744 31.59 52.42 -32.89
C GLU A 744 32.54 51.22 -32.96
N GLY A 745 33.84 51.47 -33.19
CA GLY A 745 34.85 50.41 -33.26
C GLY A 745 35.15 49.99 -34.70
N THR A 746 34.93 48.72 -35.05
CA THR A 746 35.31 48.17 -36.37
C THR A 746 34.26 47.21 -36.91
N LEU A 747 33.91 47.35 -38.19
CA LEU A 747 33.25 46.37 -39.05
C LEU A 747 34.22 45.99 -40.17
N ALA A 748 35.04 44.95 -39.98
CA ALA A 748 36.20 44.70 -40.86
C ALA A 748 35.86 44.45 -42.35
N GLY A 749 34.68 43.90 -42.65
CA GLY A 749 34.19 43.70 -44.01
C GLY A 749 33.62 44.97 -44.66
N ALA A 750 33.09 44.82 -45.87
CA ALA A 750 32.41 45.92 -46.58
C ALA A 750 31.06 46.26 -45.91
N LEU A 751 30.73 47.55 -45.84
CA LEU A 751 29.45 48.07 -45.37
C LEU A 751 28.62 48.61 -46.55
N THR A 752 27.41 48.08 -46.72
CA THR A 752 26.42 48.57 -47.71
C THR A 752 25.16 49.06 -47.01
N VAL A 753 24.69 50.24 -47.39
CA VAL A 753 23.44 50.83 -46.91
C VAL A 753 22.47 50.93 -48.08
N GLU A 754 21.37 50.18 -48.01
CA GLU A 754 20.36 50.15 -49.08
C GLU A 754 19.44 51.38 -49.04
N SER A 755 18.69 51.58 -50.13
CA SER A 755 17.73 52.68 -50.24
C SER A 755 16.71 52.65 -49.09
N GLY A 756 16.53 53.78 -48.40
CA GLY A 756 15.60 53.93 -47.28
C GLY A 756 16.14 53.48 -45.91
N ALA A 757 17.33 52.90 -45.85
CA ALA A 757 18.02 52.59 -44.61
C ALA A 757 18.91 53.74 -44.13
N THR A 758 19.20 53.77 -42.84
CA THR A 758 20.04 54.78 -42.19
C THR A 758 21.29 54.13 -41.61
N PHE A 759 22.44 54.75 -41.85
CA PHE A 759 23.67 54.46 -41.12
C PHE A 759 24.06 55.69 -40.29
N ALA A 760 24.37 55.48 -39.03
CA ALA A 760 24.85 56.51 -38.11
C ALA A 760 26.09 55.96 -37.37
N PRO A 761 27.32 56.36 -37.69
CA PRO A 761 28.44 56.12 -36.77
C PRO A 761 28.12 56.70 -35.39
N GLY A 762 28.68 56.12 -34.33
CA GLY A 762 28.41 56.54 -32.95
C GLY A 762 27.25 55.85 -32.25
N GLY A 763 27.01 56.28 -31.01
CA GLY A 763 25.91 55.84 -30.16
C GLY A 763 24.60 56.57 -30.49
N ASN A 764 23.60 56.43 -29.62
CA ASN A 764 22.36 57.21 -29.76
C ASN A 764 22.55 58.59 -29.09
N ASN A 765 22.71 59.67 -29.87
CA ASN A 765 23.08 61.02 -29.41
C ASN A 765 24.47 61.11 -28.77
N GLY A 766 25.46 60.45 -29.38
CA GLY A 766 26.82 60.38 -28.88
C GLY A 766 27.79 60.16 -30.03
N ALA A 767 28.66 61.15 -30.24
CA ALA A 767 29.68 61.10 -31.28
C ALA A 767 30.56 59.85 -31.17
N GLY A 768 30.82 59.19 -32.29
CA GLY A 768 31.66 57.99 -32.33
C GLY A 768 32.40 57.76 -33.65
N ALA A 769 33.40 56.87 -33.62
CA ALA A 769 34.16 56.48 -34.81
C ALA A 769 33.94 55.00 -35.15
N LEU A 770 33.63 54.73 -36.42
CA LEU A 770 33.52 53.38 -36.95
C LEU A 770 34.50 53.15 -38.10
N HIS A 771 35.25 52.06 -38.04
CA HIS A 771 36.15 51.63 -39.11
C HIS A 771 35.47 50.57 -39.97
N THR A 772 35.60 50.65 -41.30
CA THR A 772 35.07 49.64 -42.23
C THR A 772 35.99 49.38 -43.43
N GLY A 773 35.71 48.30 -44.16
CA GLY A 773 36.27 48.01 -45.47
C GLY A 773 35.70 48.96 -46.53
N ASN A 774 35.14 48.45 -47.62
CA ASN A 774 34.43 49.31 -48.59
C ASN A 774 33.16 49.90 -47.97
N LEU A 775 32.83 51.16 -48.29
CA LEU A 775 31.58 51.82 -47.89
C LEU A 775 30.73 52.12 -49.13
N SER A 776 29.52 51.55 -49.21
CA SER A 776 28.58 51.80 -50.32
C SER A 776 27.23 52.28 -49.79
N LEU A 777 26.96 53.58 -49.90
CA LEU A 777 25.65 54.17 -49.62
C LEU A 777 24.83 54.24 -50.92
N LYS A 778 23.80 53.40 -51.04
CA LYS A 778 22.97 53.38 -52.25
C LYS A 778 22.12 54.65 -52.38
N ASN A 779 21.66 54.94 -53.59
CA ASN A 779 20.74 56.04 -53.85
C ASN A 779 19.48 55.91 -52.97
N GLY A 780 19.17 56.94 -52.18
CA GLY A 780 18.07 56.93 -51.21
C GLY A 780 18.43 56.39 -49.82
N ALA A 781 19.66 55.92 -49.58
CA ALA A 781 20.18 55.66 -48.23
C ALA A 781 20.41 56.97 -47.47
N THR A 782 20.44 56.93 -46.14
CA THR A 782 20.77 58.10 -45.29
C THR A 782 22.03 57.84 -44.48
N LEU A 783 23.00 58.75 -44.54
CA LEU A 783 24.09 58.86 -43.58
C LEU A 783 23.75 59.95 -42.57
N ASN A 784 23.54 59.57 -41.32
CA ASN A 784 23.34 60.48 -40.20
C ASN A 784 24.67 60.74 -39.50
N ILE A 785 24.97 62.00 -39.22
CA ILE A 785 26.22 62.44 -38.58
C ILE A 785 25.88 63.38 -37.44
N GLU A 786 26.49 63.16 -36.28
CA GLU A 786 26.30 63.94 -35.06
C GLU A 786 27.56 64.77 -34.77
N LEU A 787 27.37 66.07 -34.56
CA LEU A 787 28.44 67.01 -34.17
C LEU A 787 28.18 67.51 -32.74
N GLY A 788 29.07 67.15 -31.81
CA GLY A 788 29.05 67.57 -30.40
C GLY A 788 30.32 68.28 -29.91
N GLY A 789 31.34 68.38 -30.77
CA GLY A 789 32.69 68.87 -30.47
C GLY A 789 33.59 68.74 -31.70
N THR A 790 34.88 69.04 -31.57
CA THR A 790 35.82 69.14 -32.72
C THR A 790 36.75 67.94 -32.90
N THR A 791 36.68 66.93 -32.03
CA THR A 791 37.56 65.75 -32.09
C THR A 791 36.86 64.63 -32.84
N ALA A 792 37.47 64.06 -33.87
CA ALA A 792 36.89 62.94 -34.60
C ALA A 792 36.66 61.74 -33.66
N GLY A 793 35.51 61.09 -33.79
CA GLY A 793 35.13 59.92 -32.99
C GLY A 793 34.80 60.15 -31.52
N ALA A 794 35.09 61.33 -30.96
CA ALA A 794 34.81 61.65 -29.55
C ALA A 794 33.98 62.94 -29.39
N GLY A 795 34.13 63.85 -30.33
CA GLY A 795 33.37 65.10 -30.43
C GLY A 795 32.43 65.11 -31.63
N TYR A 796 32.77 64.43 -32.72
CA TYR A 796 31.86 64.24 -33.84
C TYR A 796 32.00 62.86 -34.47
N ASP A 797 30.96 62.46 -35.18
CA ASP A 797 30.87 61.21 -35.90
C ASP A 797 31.86 61.10 -37.06
N GLN A 798 32.64 60.02 -37.09
CA GLN A 798 33.58 59.74 -38.17
C GLN A 798 33.48 58.29 -38.64
N ILE A 799 33.60 58.09 -39.95
CA ILE A 799 33.75 56.78 -40.57
C ILE A 799 35.14 56.67 -41.18
N ALA A 800 35.96 55.77 -40.67
CA ALA A 800 37.25 55.44 -41.28
C ALA A 800 37.07 54.31 -42.29
N VAL A 801 37.53 54.51 -43.52
CA VAL A 801 37.32 53.57 -44.64
C VAL A 801 38.68 53.16 -45.22
N THR A 802 38.89 51.86 -45.33
CA THR A 802 40.15 51.26 -45.87
C THR A 802 40.00 50.72 -47.29
N GLY A 803 38.94 51.12 -47.98
CA GLY A 803 38.53 50.61 -49.28
C GLY A 803 37.69 51.63 -50.04
N ALA A 804 37.10 51.22 -51.15
CA ALA A 804 36.32 52.12 -52.00
C ALA A 804 35.09 52.71 -51.28
N VAL A 805 34.84 54.00 -51.50
CA VAL A 805 33.68 54.74 -51.00
C VAL A 805 32.75 55.10 -52.18
N ASP A 806 31.47 54.73 -52.10
CA ASP A 806 30.42 55.18 -53.01
C ASP A 806 29.29 55.85 -52.22
N VAL A 807 29.01 57.11 -52.52
CA VAL A 807 27.95 57.91 -51.87
C VAL A 807 26.89 58.39 -52.86
N THR A 808 26.88 57.84 -54.08
CA THR A 808 26.06 58.33 -55.20
C THR A 808 24.57 58.38 -54.88
N GLY A 809 24.04 59.59 -54.66
CA GLY A 809 22.61 59.81 -54.42
C GLY A 809 22.13 59.47 -53.00
N ALA A 810 23.03 59.19 -52.06
CA ALA A 810 22.68 59.04 -50.65
C ALA A 810 22.34 60.41 -50.03
N THR A 811 21.55 60.45 -48.96
CA THR A 811 21.23 61.66 -48.19
C THR A 811 22.23 61.82 -47.05
N LEU A 812 22.86 62.99 -46.93
CA LEU A 812 23.62 63.36 -45.74
C LEU A 812 22.74 64.18 -44.80
N SER A 813 22.64 63.74 -43.55
CA SER A 813 21.89 64.40 -42.49
C SER A 813 22.85 64.71 -41.34
N ILE A 814 23.07 65.99 -41.06
CA ILE A 814 23.97 66.43 -40.00
C ILE A 814 23.15 67.01 -38.85
N GLN A 815 23.32 66.47 -37.66
CA GLN A 815 22.66 66.90 -36.44
C GLN A 815 23.70 67.48 -35.47
N SER A 816 23.37 68.60 -34.85
CA SER A 816 24.13 69.08 -33.70
C SER A 816 23.57 68.45 -32.43
N ILE A 817 24.44 67.83 -31.65
CA ILE A 817 24.12 67.30 -30.32
C ILE A 817 24.71 68.22 -29.26
N ASN A 818 24.18 68.17 -28.04
CA ASN A 818 24.66 68.97 -26.90
C ASN A 818 24.69 70.50 -27.14
N SER A 819 23.83 71.01 -28.03
CA SER A 819 23.82 72.42 -28.45
C SER A 819 25.14 72.92 -29.05
N PHE A 820 25.96 72.00 -29.58
CA PHE A 820 27.25 72.35 -30.18
C PHE A 820 27.05 73.28 -31.38
N THR A 821 27.77 74.40 -31.38
CA THR A 821 27.79 75.32 -32.52
C THR A 821 29.18 75.26 -33.11
N PRO A 822 29.34 74.71 -34.34
CA PRO A 822 30.63 74.68 -35.02
C PRO A 822 31.25 76.08 -35.12
N SER A 823 32.57 76.20 -35.02
CA SER A 823 33.21 77.47 -35.37
C SER A 823 33.22 77.65 -36.88
N ALA A 824 33.16 78.90 -37.37
CA ALA A 824 33.16 79.21 -38.79
C ALA A 824 34.47 78.82 -39.54
N SER A 825 35.47 78.30 -38.84
CA SER A 825 36.78 77.88 -39.36
C SER A 825 37.16 76.45 -38.96
N GLY A 826 36.23 75.66 -38.42
CA GLY A 826 36.50 74.28 -38.00
C GLY A 826 36.20 73.31 -39.13
N ASP A 827 37.13 72.38 -39.39
CA ASP A 827 36.97 71.32 -40.38
C ASP A 827 36.52 70.01 -39.71
N PHE A 828 35.61 69.27 -40.35
CA PHE A 828 35.08 67.99 -39.88
C PHE A 828 35.26 66.93 -40.97
N THR A 829 36.03 65.89 -40.69
CA THR A 829 36.28 64.78 -41.63
C THR A 829 35.31 63.65 -41.34
N LEU A 830 34.15 63.65 -42.01
CA LEU A 830 33.05 62.72 -41.73
C LEU A 830 33.34 61.31 -42.27
N ILE A 831 33.97 61.24 -43.44
CA ILE A 831 34.48 60.00 -44.04
C ILE A 831 35.98 60.19 -44.21
N ASP A 832 36.76 59.51 -43.37
CA ASP A 832 38.22 59.45 -43.44
C ASP A 832 38.61 58.25 -44.30
N ASN A 833 38.82 58.53 -45.59
CA ASN A 833 39.25 57.51 -46.54
C ASN A 833 40.78 57.44 -46.56
N ASP A 834 41.35 56.24 -46.70
CA ASP A 834 42.79 55.98 -46.58
C ASP A 834 43.71 56.65 -47.64
N GLY A 835 43.13 57.45 -48.54
CA GLY A 835 43.82 58.17 -49.60
C GLY A 835 44.26 57.30 -50.77
N SER A 836 44.12 55.97 -50.70
CA SER A 836 44.47 55.04 -51.78
C SER A 836 43.33 54.86 -52.78
N ASP A 837 42.08 54.99 -52.32
CA ASP A 837 40.88 54.77 -53.12
C ASP A 837 40.12 56.08 -53.42
N ALA A 838 39.36 56.11 -54.52
CA ALA A 838 38.54 57.29 -54.87
C ALA A 838 37.17 57.24 -54.17
N VAL A 839 36.70 58.41 -53.71
CA VAL A 839 35.29 58.61 -53.34
C VAL A 839 34.47 58.81 -54.60
N ILE A 840 33.45 57.97 -54.81
CA ILE A 840 32.59 57.97 -56.00
C ILE A 840 31.24 58.61 -55.66
N GLY A 841 30.82 59.56 -56.50
CA GLY A 841 29.51 60.20 -56.41
C GLY A 841 29.45 61.43 -55.50
N ALA A 842 28.24 61.91 -55.24
CA ALA A 842 27.95 63.01 -54.33
C ALA A 842 26.63 62.74 -53.58
N PHE A 843 26.48 63.33 -52.39
CA PHE A 843 25.22 63.24 -51.66
C PHE A 843 24.10 63.99 -52.41
N SER A 844 22.88 63.48 -52.32
CA SER A 844 21.68 64.08 -52.89
C SER A 844 21.50 65.51 -52.37
N GLY A 845 21.40 66.48 -53.29
CA GLY A 845 21.24 67.89 -52.95
C GLY A 845 22.52 68.63 -52.54
N PHE A 846 23.66 67.94 -52.41
CA PHE A 846 24.95 68.53 -52.04
C PHE A 846 26.01 68.23 -53.12
N ALA A 847 26.25 69.19 -54.00
CA ALA A 847 27.41 69.14 -54.90
C ALA A 847 28.69 69.53 -54.14
N GLU A 848 29.86 69.31 -54.77
CA GLU A 848 31.13 69.88 -54.28
C GLU A 848 31.00 71.38 -54.01
N GLY A 849 31.42 71.81 -52.81
CA GLY A 849 31.31 73.20 -52.39
C GLY A 849 29.91 73.63 -51.91
N ALA A 850 28.96 72.71 -51.71
CA ALA A 850 27.63 73.06 -51.21
C ALA A 850 27.66 73.57 -49.76
N ALA A 851 26.83 74.58 -49.48
CA ALA A 851 26.73 75.18 -48.15
C ALA A 851 25.75 74.39 -47.25
N VAL A 852 26.18 74.04 -46.03
CA VAL A 852 25.34 73.42 -44.99
C VAL A 852 25.32 74.28 -43.75
N THR A 853 24.12 74.65 -43.29
CA THR A 853 23.95 75.47 -42.09
C THR A 853 23.60 74.60 -40.89
N ILE A 854 24.42 74.65 -39.85
CA ILE A 854 24.26 73.93 -38.59
C ILE A 854 24.22 74.96 -37.46
N ASN A 855 23.11 75.02 -36.70
CA ASN A 855 22.92 75.99 -35.62
C ASN A 855 23.27 77.46 -35.99
N GLY A 856 22.98 77.86 -37.23
CA GLY A 856 23.23 79.21 -37.73
C GLY A 856 24.64 79.48 -38.27
N VAL A 857 25.53 78.48 -38.26
CA VAL A 857 26.86 78.54 -38.88
C VAL A 857 26.82 77.79 -40.20
N THR A 858 27.19 78.47 -41.29
CA THR A 858 27.28 77.86 -42.63
C THR A 858 28.68 77.31 -42.85
N LEU A 859 28.78 76.00 -43.03
CA LEU A 859 29.98 75.27 -43.44
C LEU A 859 29.89 74.93 -44.94
N THR A 860 31.02 74.59 -45.54
CA THR A 860 31.09 74.14 -46.95
C THR A 860 31.40 72.65 -46.98
N LEU A 861 30.63 71.85 -47.72
CA LEU A 861 30.94 70.45 -47.97
C LEU A 861 32.02 70.30 -49.04
N SER A 862 32.94 69.37 -48.82
CA SER A 862 33.94 68.97 -49.80
C SER A 862 34.05 67.46 -49.86
N TYR A 863 34.23 66.95 -51.08
CA TYR A 863 34.35 65.55 -51.49
C TYR A 863 35.69 65.37 -52.20
N GLN A 864 36.80 65.68 -51.53
CA GLN A 864 38.12 65.38 -52.08
C GLN A 864 38.47 63.92 -51.78
N GLY A 865 38.45 63.10 -52.82
CA GLY A 865 39.12 61.79 -52.79
C GLY A 865 40.60 62.00 -53.10
N GLY A 866 41.46 61.77 -52.11
CA GLY A 866 42.92 61.76 -52.26
C GLY A 866 43.57 63.13 -52.00
N ASP A 867 44.22 63.19 -50.82
CA ASP A 867 45.01 64.28 -50.20
C ASP A 867 44.28 65.56 -49.73
#